data_AF-A0A8H5U051-F1
#
_entry.id   AF-A0A8H5U051-F1
#
_cell.length_a   1.000
_cell.length_b   1.000
_cell.length_c   1.000
_cell.angle_alpha   90.00
_cell.angle_beta   90.00
_cell.angle_gamma   90.00
#
_symmetry.space_group_name_H-M   'P 1'
#
loop_
_entity.id
_entity.type
_entity.pdbx_description
1 polymer ?
#
loop_
_entity_poly.entity_id
_entity_poly.type
_entity_poly.pdbx_seq_one_letter_code
_entity_poly.pdbx_strand_id
1 'polypeptide(L)'
;MKLSETMQPGQTLATKRKLPMPESQYANGAKRNGAERTKAGVKKTLSTEFKHLELLFSPSVEMKIWAVAERSLNMPEPPTWFPEYTKPGSTEYVYRDASFWTSGFFPGLLYLIMERRKKFQSEMRLLGLSRPEPDFPHMLQLEYASKWWTESLHKNGSLMGTHDLGFMICPWARLQWDLHRDPKAFTTLMTAANTLADRFSEKVGCMRSWDVCQTKVYSFTDPSKDFLVIIDNMMNLDLLFWAASEAFSQADSARFFDIAMAHARTSKEYLIRDDWSSSHVANFDPSTGALKERLTNQGYSHTSCWSRGQAWAIAGFAKSYEWSGESSFLDTAKNCADYFLRRLPDTHVPPWDFDAQDEAGATKQPPDTSAAMVTAYGMLLIHQSLQSRSEESPYLGHALRIVDAVCERHLNPAASQKQEMGTIPTVENGRATVVNCVETAVGLGDTILNGATINNFEFAPRRWADHGLVYADYFFVLFGNKLLEMNALSSRTDQIMSRQSIAVADQFASKSLRVFLTGDSAHQNIPTGGYGMNTAVGDSFDLGWKLAAVIKGGGGSHLLRSYEMERKPIAIQNIERSGVHFKVHQDYVGWVAEAGPELILSRSTQAKELKERIHRHVQEHAGENQDHGIEMGYRYRNSPIILRPGDATKEPQWSHRNYIPSTWPGARAPHLFLSDGKTSIFDHFGQGFTLVDFSQDGKWAARFMKTAKHIGIQLKPVHLPQETTAREIWGRDAVLIRPDDFVSWRASEEGYEEDIEHILRVAAGYKASDVDGTAHVIQDVKTKGFTSTVGNVKQDGIKLTAAFQK
;
A
#
# COMPACT_ATOMS: atom_id res chain seq x y z
N MET A 1 -29.20 -42.73 -33.45
CA MET A 1 -28.56 -43.76 -34.31
C MET A 1 -27.21 -43.21 -34.79
N LYS A 2 -26.26 -44.05 -35.21
CA LYS A 2 -24.94 -43.60 -35.71
C LYS A 2 -25.04 -43.05 -37.14
N LEU A 3 -24.14 -42.11 -37.49
CA LEU A 3 -23.38 -41.92 -38.76
C LEU A 3 -24.14 -41.97 -40.12
N SER A 4 -23.80 -41.21 -41.17
CA SER A 4 -22.64 -40.32 -41.44
C SER A 4 -22.98 -39.29 -42.55
N GLU A 5 -21.95 -38.59 -43.04
CA GLU A 5 -21.90 -37.62 -44.17
C GLU A 5 -22.47 -38.21 -45.51
N THR A 6 -22.80 -37.46 -46.57
CA THR A 6 -21.99 -36.42 -47.27
C THR A 6 -22.78 -35.43 -48.16
N MET A 7 -22.33 -34.15 -48.13
CA MET A 7 -22.21 -33.13 -49.21
C MET A 7 -23.37 -32.70 -50.16
N GLN A 8 -23.15 -31.51 -50.75
CA GLN A 8 -24.02 -30.66 -51.60
C GLN A 8 -23.74 -30.90 -53.13
N PRO A 9 -24.11 -30.06 -54.15
CA PRO A 9 -24.82 -28.75 -54.21
C PRO A 9 -25.80 -28.53 -55.40
N GLY A 10 -26.36 -27.30 -55.58
CA GLY A 10 -26.77 -26.82 -56.92
C GLY A 10 -27.89 -25.75 -57.02
N GLN A 11 -27.54 -24.59 -57.59
CA GLN A 11 -28.32 -23.42 -58.09
C GLN A 11 -29.74 -23.68 -58.68
N THR A 12 -30.79 -22.84 -58.55
CA THR A 12 -31.00 -21.37 -58.75
C THR A 12 -31.47 -20.96 -60.16
N LEU A 13 -32.72 -20.47 -60.28
CA LEU A 13 -33.27 -19.58 -61.33
C LEU A 13 -34.63 -19.00 -60.84
N ALA A 14 -35.17 -17.84 -61.24
CA ALA A 14 -34.69 -16.46 -61.49
C ALA A 14 -35.81 -15.63 -62.19
N THR A 15 -35.70 -14.28 -62.14
CA THR A 15 -36.48 -13.24 -62.89
C THR A 15 -37.96 -13.05 -62.47
N LYS A 16 -38.68 -11.91 -62.53
CA LYS A 16 -38.59 -10.46 -62.95
C LYS A 16 -39.35 -9.62 -61.87
N ARG A 17 -39.42 -8.28 -61.72
CA ARG A 17 -38.72 -6.99 -62.11
C ARG A 17 -39.23 -5.92 -61.07
N LYS A 18 -38.55 -4.82 -60.67
CA LYS A 18 -38.21 -3.54 -61.36
C LYS A 18 -39.46 -2.72 -61.79
N LEU A 19 -39.64 -1.41 -61.52
CA LEU A 19 -38.78 -0.19 -61.33
C LEU A 19 -39.56 0.93 -60.54
N PRO A 20 -39.09 2.19 -60.31
CA PRO A 20 -37.79 2.85 -60.56
C PRO A 20 -37.14 3.60 -59.35
N MET A 21 -35.96 4.20 -59.59
CA MET A 21 -35.21 5.19 -58.78
C MET A 21 -34.51 6.19 -59.74
N PRO A 22 -34.04 7.36 -59.25
CA PRO A 22 -32.65 7.82 -59.50
C PRO A 22 -31.96 8.21 -58.17
N GLU A 23 -30.72 7.80 -57.83
CA GLU A 23 -29.38 8.17 -58.38
C GLU A 23 -28.85 9.54 -57.86
N SER A 24 -27.58 9.72 -57.42
CA SER A 24 -26.36 8.89 -57.62
C SER A 24 -25.24 9.07 -56.54
N GLN A 25 -24.36 8.05 -56.40
CA GLN A 25 -22.88 8.10 -56.14
C GLN A 25 -22.29 8.74 -54.84
N TYR A 26 -21.13 8.34 -54.26
CA TYR A 26 -20.07 7.34 -54.60
C TYR A 26 -19.40 6.69 -53.34
N ALA A 27 -19.06 5.38 -53.47
CA ALA A 27 -17.85 4.64 -52.98
C ALA A 27 -17.33 4.59 -51.49
N ASN A 28 -17.02 3.34 -51.09
CA ASN A 28 -15.86 2.85 -50.28
C ASN A 28 -15.70 3.13 -48.76
N GLY A 29 -16.27 2.23 -47.94
CA GLY A 29 -15.52 1.07 -47.40
C GLY A 29 -14.56 1.22 -46.19
N ALA A 30 -14.93 0.60 -45.06
CA ALA A 30 -14.01 0.23 -43.96
C ALA A 30 -14.42 -1.13 -43.32
N LYS A 31 -13.45 -1.99 -42.98
CA LYS A 31 -13.70 -3.29 -42.30
C LYS A 31 -13.72 -3.12 -40.77
N ARG A 32 -14.63 -3.81 -40.09
CA ARG A 32 -14.62 -3.93 -38.62
C ARG A 32 -13.49 -4.86 -38.16
N ASN A 33 -12.50 -4.31 -37.46
CA ASN A 33 -11.54 -5.04 -36.62
C ASN A 33 -11.46 -4.31 -35.26
N GLY A 34 -11.81 -4.97 -34.16
CA GLY A 34 -11.86 -4.31 -32.84
C GLY A 34 -12.42 -5.19 -31.73
N ALA A 35 -11.70 -6.25 -31.34
CA ALA A 35 -12.06 -7.09 -30.19
C ALA A 35 -10.85 -7.72 -29.43
N GLU A 36 -9.63 -7.71 -29.97
CA GLU A 36 -8.48 -8.44 -29.40
C GLU A 36 -7.35 -7.56 -28.82
N ARG A 37 -7.42 -6.23 -28.94
CA ARG A 37 -6.26 -5.36 -28.72
C ARG A 37 -5.82 -5.16 -27.25
N THR A 38 -6.65 -5.45 -26.26
CA THR A 38 -6.36 -5.12 -24.85
C THR A 38 -5.41 -6.12 -24.19
N LYS A 39 -5.72 -7.42 -24.19
CA LYS A 39 -4.88 -8.45 -23.54
C LYS A 39 -3.49 -8.63 -24.19
N ALA A 40 -3.36 -8.29 -25.47
CA ALA A 40 -2.09 -8.37 -26.20
C ALA A 40 -1.18 -7.13 -26.02
N GLY A 41 -1.64 -6.07 -25.35
CA GLY A 41 -0.89 -4.82 -25.17
C GLY A 41 0.23 -4.93 -24.13
N VAL A 42 -0.15 -5.17 -22.87
CA VAL A 42 0.77 -5.17 -21.71
C VAL A 42 1.92 -6.17 -21.89
N LYS A 43 1.62 -7.40 -22.34
CA LYS A 43 2.64 -8.44 -22.59
C LYS A 43 3.61 -8.10 -23.73
N LYS A 44 3.41 -6.98 -24.44
CA LYS A 44 4.20 -6.55 -25.60
C LYS A 44 5.04 -5.28 -25.35
N THR A 45 4.91 -4.62 -24.19
CA THR A 45 5.66 -3.39 -23.90
C THR A 45 7.02 -3.68 -23.26
N LEU A 46 7.07 -4.59 -22.27
CA LEU A 46 8.32 -5.02 -21.64
C LEU A 46 9.13 -5.96 -22.56
N SER A 47 8.45 -6.96 -23.14
CA SER A 47 9.08 -8.08 -23.87
C SER A 47 9.78 -7.71 -25.18
N THR A 48 9.65 -6.47 -25.67
CA THR A 48 10.34 -5.97 -26.87
C THR A 48 11.72 -5.37 -26.59
N GLU A 49 11.98 -4.91 -25.36
CA GLU A 49 13.31 -4.41 -24.95
C GLU A 49 14.00 -5.39 -24.00
N PHE A 50 13.25 -5.96 -23.05
CA PHE A 50 13.77 -6.85 -22.00
C PHE A 50 13.08 -8.21 -22.07
N LYS A 51 13.85 -9.29 -22.24
CA LYS A 51 13.32 -10.63 -22.57
C LYS A 51 13.13 -11.53 -21.34
N HIS A 52 13.84 -11.25 -20.26
CA HIS A 52 14.06 -12.16 -19.14
C HIS A 52 13.53 -11.62 -17.80
N LEU A 53 13.07 -10.36 -17.75
CA LEU A 53 12.50 -9.76 -16.52
C LEU A 53 11.29 -10.52 -15.95
N GLU A 54 10.51 -11.25 -16.76
CA GLU A 54 9.41 -12.08 -16.22
C GLU A 54 9.91 -13.21 -15.30
N LEU A 55 11.21 -13.56 -15.35
CA LEU A 55 11.81 -14.59 -14.51
C LEU A 55 11.97 -14.18 -13.03
N LEU A 56 12.03 -12.86 -12.73
CA LEU A 56 11.94 -12.30 -11.36
C LEU A 56 10.69 -12.75 -10.60
N PHE A 57 9.64 -13.09 -11.36
CA PHE A 57 8.31 -13.47 -10.90
C PHE A 57 7.97 -14.93 -11.25
N SER A 58 8.94 -15.71 -11.71
CA SER A 58 8.74 -17.11 -12.06
C SER A 58 8.49 -17.97 -10.80
N PRO A 59 7.60 -18.98 -10.85
CA PRO A 59 7.37 -19.86 -9.71
C PRO A 59 8.63 -20.54 -9.20
N SER A 60 9.60 -20.84 -10.10
CA SER A 60 10.89 -21.42 -9.73
C SER A 60 11.62 -20.63 -8.64
N VAL A 61 11.47 -19.30 -8.57
CA VAL A 61 12.08 -18.47 -7.53
C VAL A 61 11.51 -18.85 -6.16
N GLU A 62 10.19 -18.80 -6.03
CA GLU A 62 9.50 -19.12 -4.77
C GLU A 62 9.67 -20.59 -4.38
N MET A 63 9.76 -21.49 -5.37
CA MET A 63 9.94 -22.92 -5.16
C MET A 63 11.36 -23.32 -4.74
N LYS A 64 12.42 -22.63 -5.20
CA LYS A 64 13.78 -22.86 -4.67
C LYS A 64 13.88 -22.42 -3.21
N ILE A 65 13.34 -21.24 -2.89
CA ILE A 65 13.29 -20.73 -1.50
C ILE A 65 12.50 -21.68 -0.60
N TRP A 66 11.34 -22.15 -1.06
CA TRP A 66 10.53 -23.13 -0.31
C TRP A 66 11.26 -24.47 -0.12
N ALA A 67 11.90 -25.00 -1.18
CA ALA A 67 12.64 -26.26 -1.14
C ALA A 67 13.84 -26.27 -0.17
N VAL A 68 14.41 -25.11 0.15
CA VAL A 68 15.42 -24.96 1.19
C VAL A 68 14.76 -24.84 2.57
N ALA A 69 13.67 -24.08 2.67
CA ALA A 69 12.97 -23.85 3.93
C ALA A 69 12.31 -25.12 4.51
N GLU A 70 11.67 -25.92 3.66
CA GLU A 70 10.89 -27.11 4.08
C GLU A 70 11.73 -28.20 4.76
N ARG A 71 13.03 -28.27 4.43
CA ARG A 71 14.02 -29.19 5.05
C ARG A 71 14.09 -29.06 6.57
N SER A 72 13.74 -27.89 7.11
CA SER A 72 13.79 -27.59 8.55
C SER A 72 12.46 -27.75 9.30
N LEU A 73 11.33 -27.82 8.59
CA LEU A 73 10.01 -27.69 9.23
C LEU A 73 9.58 -28.95 10.00
N ASN A 74 10.25 -30.06 9.75
CA ASN A 74 10.08 -31.34 10.47
C ASN A 74 11.15 -31.56 11.56
N MET A 75 12.02 -30.57 11.82
CA MET A 75 13.01 -30.65 12.90
C MET A 75 12.35 -30.33 14.26
N PRO A 76 12.85 -30.88 15.39
CA PRO A 76 12.26 -30.65 16.71
C PRO A 76 12.53 -29.25 17.28
N GLU A 77 13.53 -28.54 16.75
CA GLU A 77 13.95 -27.22 17.22
C GLU A 77 14.15 -26.26 16.02
N PRO A 78 13.98 -24.93 16.21
CA PRO A 78 14.23 -23.92 15.18
C PRO A 78 15.65 -23.95 14.62
N PRO A 79 15.88 -23.55 13.35
CA PRO A 79 17.20 -23.57 12.73
C PRO A 79 18.21 -22.70 13.48
N THR A 80 19.34 -23.28 13.90
CA THR A 80 20.51 -22.55 14.40
C THR A 80 21.59 -22.36 13.33
N TRP A 81 21.40 -22.96 12.15
CA TRP A 81 22.30 -22.89 11.00
C TRP A 81 21.56 -22.34 9.77
N PHE A 82 22.21 -21.43 9.05
CA PHE A 82 21.61 -20.60 8.00
C PHE A 82 22.37 -20.69 6.67
N PRO A 83 21.68 -20.73 5.51
CA PRO A 83 22.30 -20.66 4.20
C PRO A 83 23.21 -19.44 4.01
N GLU A 84 24.40 -19.64 3.43
CA GLU A 84 25.33 -18.56 3.05
C GLU A 84 25.62 -18.58 1.54
N TYR A 85 26.21 -19.68 1.02
CA TYR A 85 26.74 -19.76 -0.34
C TYR A 85 26.74 -21.19 -0.87
N THR A 86 26.75 -21.40 -2.19
CA THR A 86 27.12 -22.72 -2.77
C THR A 86 28.62 -22.81 -3.01
N LYS A 87 29.21 -24.01 -3.02
CA LYS A 87 30.60 -24.18 -3.47
C LYS A 87 30.66 -24.05 -5.00
N PRO A 88 31.75 -23.54 -5.59
CA PRO A 88 31.94 -23.60 -7.05
C PRO A 88 31.73 -25.02 -7.59
N GLY A 89 30.93 -25.16 -8.65
CA GLY A 89 30.52 -26.46 -9.21
C GLY A 89 29.53 -27.29 -8.36
N SER A 90 28.99 -26.74 -7.26
CA SER A 90 28.00 -27.41 -6.39
C SER A 90 26.66 -26.69 -6.41
N THR A 91 25.60 -27.49 -6.30
CA THR A 91 24.20 -27.03 -6.26
C THR A 91 23.66 -26.78 -4.87
N GLU A 92 24.36 -27.19 -3.80
CA GLU A 92 23.82 -27.18 -2.43
C GLU A 92 24.35 -26.00 -1.62
N TYR A 93 23.50 -25.43 -0.76
CA TYR A 93 23.93 -24.41 0.20
C TYR A 93 24.90 -24.99 1.24
N VAL A 94 25.98 -24.26 1.49
CA VAL A 94 26.79 -24.33 2.71
C VAL A 94 26.15 -23.42 3.76
N TYR A 95 26.10 -23.93 5.00
CA TYR A 95 25.43 -23.28 6.12
C TYR A 95 26.44 -22.74 7.15
N ARG A 96 26.02 -21.71 7.89
CA ARG A 96 26.78 -21.06 8.97
C ARG A 96 25.94 -20.92 10.24
N ASP A 97 26.59 -20.78 11.39
CA ASP A 97 25.91 -20.48 12.65
C ASP A 97 25.12 -19.16 12.58
N ALA A 98 24.03 -19.09 13.35
CA ALA A 98 23.15 -17.93 13.48
C ALA A 98 23.87 -16.60 13.75
N SER A 99 25.04 -16.58 14.40
CA SER A 99 25.80 -15.35 14.67
C SER A 99 26.55 -14.77 13.46
N PHE A 100 26.53 -15.43 12.29
CA PHE A 100 27.24 -14.95 11.11
C PHE A 100 26.41 -13.94 10.29
N TRP A 101 27.07 -12.93 9.72
CA TRP A 101 26.43 -11.74 9.15
C TRP A 101 25.35 -12.00 8.08
N THR A 102 25.43 -13.10 7.34
CA THR A 102 24.45 -13.46 6.31
C THR A 102 23.15 -14.06 6.85
N SER A 103 23.02 -14.31 8.16
CA SER A 103 21.91 -15.08 8.75
C SER A 103 20.52 -14.54 8.43
N GLY A 104 20.38 -13.22 8.28
CA GLY A 104 19.09 -12.57 8.05
C GLY A 104 18.53 -12.73 6.63
N PHE A 105 19.37 -12.96 5.62
CA PHE A 105 18.94 -12.93 4.21
C PHE A 105 18.02 -14.09 3.83
N PHE A 106 18.29 -15.31 4.30
CA PHE A 106 17.44 -16.47 3.98
C PHE A 106 16.01 -16.36 4.55
N PRO A 107 15.80 -16.10 5.86
CA PRO A 107 14.45 -15.80 6.33
C PRO A 107 13.85 -14.57 5.66
N GLY A 108 14.67 -13.56 5.31
CA GLY A 108 14.22 -12.41 4.52
C GLY A 108 13.59 -12.79 3.17
N LEU A 109 14.08 -13.82 2.49
CA LEU A 109 13.45 -14.36 1.27
C LEU A 109 12.03 -14.87 1.52
N LEU A 110 11.79 -15.56 2.64
CA LEU A 110 10.45 -16.05 3.02
C LEU A 110 9.48 -14.89 3.28
N TYR A 111 9.94 -13.85 3.98
CA TYR A 111 9.17 -12.63 4.20
C TYR A 111 8.92 -11.84 2.91
N LEU A 112 9.87 -11.80 1.96
CA LEU A 112 9.67 -11.14 0.66
C LEU A 112 8.66 -11.86 -0.24
N ILE A 113 8.60 -13.20 -0.22
CA ILE A 113 7.51 -13.95 -0.87
C ILE A 113 6.17 -13.63 -0.19
N MET A 114 6.15 -13.65 1.14
CA MET A 114 4.92 -13.35 1.90
C MET A 114 4.43 -11.92 1.64
N GLU A 115 5.33 -10.95 1.53
CA GLU A 115 5.02 -9.60 1.08
C GLU A 115 4.43 -9.60 -0.34
N ARG A 116 5.10 -10.25 -1.31
CA ARG A 116 4.66 -10.32 -2.71
C ARG A 116 3.23 -10.86 -2.83
N ARG A 117 2.90 -11.89 -2.06
CA ARG A 117 1.57 -12.51 -2.03
C ARG A 117 0.52 -11.73 -1.25
N LYS A 118 0.90 -10.99 -0.19
CA LYS A 118 -0.02 -10.18 0.63
C LYS A 118 -0.26 -8.77 0.06
N LYS A 119 0.78 -8.06 -0.35
CA LYS A 119 0.71 -6.68 -0.90
C LYS A 119 0.42 -6.67 -2.41
N PHE A 120 1.15 -7.44 -3.21
CA PHE A 120 1.22 -7.24 -4.68
C PHE A 120 0.40 -8.23 -5.52
N GLN A 121 -0.60 -8.90 -4.92
CA GLN A 121 -1.42 -9.91 -5.60
C GLN A 121 -2.28 -9.35 -6.75
N SER A 122 -2.58 -8.05 -6.76
CA SER A 122 -3.42 -7.44 -7.81
C SER A 122 -2.60 -7.04 -9.03
N GLU A 123 -1.40 -6.55 -8.77
CA GLU A 123 -0.36 -6.10 -9.69
C GLU A 123 0.15 -7.32 -10.46
N MET A 124 0.47 -8.39 -9.74
CA MET A 124 0.78 -9.71 -10.32
C MET A 124 -0.36 -10.26 -11.18
N ARG A 125 -1.64 -9.96 -10.89
CA ARG A 125 -2.77 -10.39 -11.75
C ARG A 125 -2.87 -9.55 -13.01
N LEU A 126 -2.71 -8.23 -12.89
CA LEU A 126 -2.77 -7.28 -14.02
C LEU A 126 -1.64 -7.52 -15.04
N LEU A 127 -0.43 -7.81 -14.55
CA LEU A 127 0.73 -8.16 -15.37
C LEU A 127 0.65 -9.59 -15.97
N GLY A 128 -0.35 -10.39 -15.60
CA GLY A 128 -0.50 -11.77 -16.05
C GLY A 128 0.51 -12.76 -15.46
N LEU A 129 1.14 -12.41 -14.33
CA LEU A 129 2.16 -13.17 -13.63
C LEU A 129 1.59 -14.11 -12.55
N SER A 130 0.36 -13.84 -12.08
CA SER A 130 -0.34 -14.69 -11.10
C SER A 130 -0.70 -16.07 -11.65
N ARG A 131 -0.65 -17.07 -10.75
CA ARG A 131 -0.98 -18.48 -11.00
C ARG A 131 -1.93 -19.02 -9.92
N PRO A 132 -2.64 -20.14 -10.15
CA PRO A 132 -3.54 -20.72 -9.15
C PRO A 132 -2.76 -21.30 -7.95
N GLU A 133 -3.45 -21.52 -6.83
CA GLU A 133 -2.81 -21.88 -5.55
C GLU A 133 -2.25 -23.30 -5.37
N PRO A 134 -2.51 -24.36 -6.19
CA PRO A 134 -1.84 -25.65 -5.96
C PRO A 134 -0.36 -25.64 -6.35
N ASP A 135 0.11 -24.65 -7.12
CA ASP A 135 1.51 -24.53 -7.56
C ASP A 135 2.49 -24.16 -6.42
N PHE A 136 2.01 -23.90 -5.19
CA PHE A 136 2.76 -23.19 -4.15
C PHE A 136 2.43 -23.66 -2.71
N PRO A 137 3.32 -23.41 -1.72
CA PRO A 137 2.98 -23.56 -0.30
C PRO A 137 1.84 -22.60 0.09
N HIS A 138 0.90 -23.08 0.91
CA HIS A 138 -0.22 -22.28 1.41
C HIS A 138 0.26 -21.14 2.33
N MET A 139 -0.48 -20.03 2.39
CA MET A 139 -0.02 -18.81 3.09
C MET A 139 0.33 -19.05 4.57
N LEU A 140 -0.41 -19.94 5.26
CA LEU A 140 -0.12 -20.33 6.65
C LEU A 140 1.18 -21.16 6.78
N GLN A 141 1.53 -21.97 5.79
CA GLN A 141 2.79 -22.75 5.80
C GLN A 141 3.99 -21.83 5.63
N LEU A 142 3.89 -20.83 4.73
CA LEU A 142 4.93 -19.83 4.55
C LEU A 142 5.05 -18.91 5.76
N GLU A 143 3.95 -18.51 6.41
CA GLU A 143 4.01 -17.73 7.66
C GLU A 143 4.62 -18.54 8.82
N TYR A 144 4.28 -19.82 8.96
CA TYR A 144 4.92 -20.73 9.92
C TYR A 144 6.41 -20.86 9.64
N ALA A 145 6.82 -21.14 8.39
CA ALA A 145 8.23 -21.24 8.01
C ALA A 145 8.99 -19.93 8.29
N SER A 146 8.41 -18.77 7.95
CA SER A 146 9.01 -17.46 8.18
C SER A 146 9.32 -17.22 9.67
N LYS A 147 8.41 -17.62 10.57
CA LYS A 147 8.59 -17.56 12.03
C LYS A 147 9.57 -18.62 12.54
N TRP A 148 9.51 -19.84 12.02
CA TRP A 148 10.40 -20.95 12.39
C TRP A 148 11.87 -20.61 12.10
N TRP A 149 12.15 -20.07 10.91
CA TRP A 149 13.51 -19.64 10.51
C TRP A 149 14.01 -18.37 11.23
N THR A 150 13.17 -17.62 11.95
CA THR A 150 13.56 -16.37 12.63
C THR A 150 13.63 -16.49 14.15
N GLU A 151 13.01 -17.52 14.74
CA GLU A 151 12.94 -17.71 16.19
C GLU A 151 14.33 -17.67 16.87
N SER A 152 15.34 -18.29 16.26
CA SER A 152 16.72 -18.31 16.78
C SER A 152 17.50 -17.01 16.55
N LEU A 153 17.05 -16.13 15.64
CA LEU A 153 17.72 -14.89 15.26
C LEU A 153 17.37 -13.71 16.18
N HIS A 154 16.27 -13.77 16.94
CA HIS A 154 15.89 -12.69 17.87
C HIS A 154 17.02 -12.34 18.88
N LYS A 155 17.83 -13.32 19.29
CA LYS A 155 18.99 -13.11 20.16
C LYS A 155 20.09 -12.24 19.55
N ASN A 156 20.17 -12.19 18.21
CA ASN A 156 21.25 -11.50 17.51
C ASN A 156 21.14 -9.97 17.61
N GLY A 157 19.97 -9.43 18.00
CA GLY A 157 19.83 -8.00 18.28
C GLY A 157 20.74 -7.50 19.41
N SER A 158 21.29 -8.39 20.24
CA SER A 158 22.26 -8.09 21.29
C SER A 158 23.70 -8.53 20.95
N LEU A 159 23.99 -8.85 19.68
CA LEU A 159 25.32 -9.32 19.27
C LEU A 159 26.31 -8.16 19.14
N MET A 160 27.10 -7.94 20.19
CA MET A 160 28.24 -7.02 20.18
C MET A 160 29.35 -7.51 19.21
N GLY A 161 30.22 -6.60 18.78
CA GLY A 161 31.44 -6.92 18.02
C GLY A 161 31.36 -6.72 16.51
N THR A 162 30.15 -6.62 15.94
CA THR A 162 29.91 -6.32 14.53
C THR A 162 28.94 -5.15 14.32
N HIS A 163 29.02 -4.53 13.15
CA HIS A 163 28.05 -3.59 12.62
C HIS A 163 26.95 -4.25 11.76
N ASP A 164 27.08 -5.53 11.41
CA ASP A 164 26.21 -6.27 10.47
C ASP A 164 24.76 -6.48 10.96
N LEU A 165 24.39 -5.88 12.09
CA LEU A 165 23.08 -6.03 12.73
C LEU A 165 21.92 -5.58 11.82
N GLY A 166 22.15 -4.64 10.90
CA GLY A 166 21.20 -4.32 9.83
C GLY A 166 20.97 -5.53 8.91
N PHE A 167 22.02 -6.10 8.34
CA PHE A 167 21.92 -7.31 7.49
C PHE A 167 21.37 -8.54 8.23
N MET A 168 21.68 -8.70 9.52
CA MET A 168 21.24 -9.86 10.32
C MET A 168 19.77 -9.77 10.76
N ILE A 169 19.21 -8.56 10.90
CA ILE A 169 17.88 -8.34 11.50
C ILE A 169 16.87 -7.72 10.51
N CYS A 170 17.22 -6.63 9.81
CA CYS A 170 16.27 -5.90 8.95
C CYS A 170 15.59 -6.76 7.87
N PRO A 171 16.30 -7.63 7.11
CA PRO A 171 15.72 -8.40 6.01
C PRO A 171 14.46 -9.21 6.33
N TRP A 172 14.29 -9.65 7.58
CA TRP A 172 13.11 -10.37 8.05
C TRP A 172 12.29 -9.57 9.07
N ALA A 173 12.93 -8.92 10.05
CA ALA A 173 12.22 -8.31 11.16
C ALA A 173 11.43 -7.05 10.75
N ARG A 174 11.95 -6.25 9.81
CA ARG A 174 11.21 -5.08 9.29
C ARG A 174 9.97 -5.54 8.52
N LEU A 175 10.10 -6.56 7.67
CA LEU A 175 8.96 -7.14 6.95
C LEU A 175 7.95 -7.80 7.90
N GLN A 176 8.40 -8.45 8.98
CA GLN A 176 7.52 -9.01 10.01
C GLN A 176 6.75 -7.91 10.75
N TRP A 177 7.41 -6.80 11.12
CA TRP A 177 6.76 -5.63 11.70
C TRP A 177 5.77 -4.97 10.72
N ASP A 178 6.14 -4.81 9.45
CA ASP A 178 5.29 -4.13 8.45
C ASP A 178 4.07 -4.94 8.03
N LEU A 179 4.18 -6.28 7.99
CA LEU A 179 3.10 -7.17 7.58
C LEU A 179 2.20 -7.61 8.74
N HIS A 180 2.68 -7.57 10.00
CA HIS A 180 1.98 -8.15 11.15
C HIS A 180 1.93 -7.27 12.41
N ARG A 181 2.71 -6.17 12.47
CA ARG A 181 2.96 -5.38 13.69
C ARG A 181 3.39 -6.23 14.88
N ASP A 182 4.28 -7.19 14.60
CA ASP A 182 4.81 -8.15 15.57
C ASP A 182 5.69 -7.47 16.65
N PRO A 183 5.30 -7.50 17.94
CA PRO A 183 6.05 -6.82 19.00
C PRO A 183 7.44 -7.42 19.27
N LYS A 184 7.65 -8.71 18.97
CA LYS A 184 8.93 -9.39 19.17
C LYS A 184 9.93 -8.97 18.09
N ALA A 185 9.47 -8.88 16.84
CA ALA A 185 10.26 -8.31 15.74
C ALA A 185 10.63 -6.84 16.01
N PHE A 186 9.67 -6.01 16.42
CA PHE A 186 9.92 -4.62 16.80
C PHE A 186 10.95 -4.48 17.94
N THR A 187 10.78 -5.26 19.01
CA THR A 187 11.75 -5.29 20.13
C THR A 187 13.14 -5.71 19.66
N THR A 188 13.22 -6.66 18.72
CA THR A 188 14.50 -7.12 18.15
C THR A 188 15.18 -6.01 17.35
N LEU A 189 14.45 -5.31 16.48
CA LEU A 189 14.97 -4.18 15.71
C LEU A 189 15.45 -3.05 16.62
N MET A 190 14.65 -2.64 17.63
CA MET A 190 15.03 -1.58 18.56
C MET A 190 16.22 -1.97 19.45
N THR A 191 16.36 -3.26 19.80
CA THR A 191 17.56 -3.76 20.48
C THR A 191 18.77 -3.69 19.55
N ALA A 192 18.64 -4.19 18.31
CA ALA A 192 19.70 -4.17 17.30
C ALA A 192 20.17 -2.74 16.97
N ALA A 193 19.25 -1.77 16.89
CA ALA A 193 19.56 -0.37 16.65
C ALA A 193 20.35 0.26 17.81
N ASN A 194 20.05 -0.07 19.07
CA ASN A 194 20.86 0.35 20.22
C ASN A 194 22.26 -0.30 20.17
N THR A 195 22.33 -1.62 20.05
CA THR A 195 23.58 -2.38 19.95
C THR A 195 24.48 -1.89 18.81
N LEU A 196 23.90 -1.46 17.68
CA LEU A 196 24.61 -0.86 16.56
C LEU A 196 25.06 0.57 16.86
N ALA A 197 24.17 1.42 17.39
CA ALA A 197 24.48 2.81 17.76
C ALA A 197 25.56 2.92 18.84
N ASP A 198 25.64 1.95 19.76
CA ASP A 198 26.69 1.86 20.79
C ASP A 198 28.09 1.60 20.21
N ARG A 199 28.21 1.31 18.90
CA ARG A 199 29.49 1.21 18.18
C ARG A 199 29.95 2.53 17.55
N PHE A 200 29.18 3.62 17.71
CA PHE A 200 29.52 4.96 17.22
C PHE A 200 30.65 5.61 18.02
N SER A 201 31.48 6.40 17.33
CA SER A 201 32.49 7.27 17.93
C SER A 201 32.33 8.69 17.41
N GLU A 202 31.91 9.62 18.28
CA GLU A 202 31.79 11.06 17.96
C GLU A 202 33.09 11.64 17.38
N LYS A 203 34.25 11.13 17.82
CA LYS A 203 35.57 11.58 17.34
C LYS A 203 35.87 11.17 15.91
N VAL A 204 35.40 10.00 15.48
CA VAL A 204 35.62 9.48 14.12
C VAL A 204 34.46 9.88 13.21
N GLY A 205 33.28 10.16 13.77
CA GLY A 205 32.06 10.40 13.01
C GLY A 205 31.43 9.13 12.41
N CYS A 206 31.95 7.93 12.74
CA CYS A 206 31.46 6.65 12.23
C CYS A 206 31.19 5.62 13.34
N MET A 207 30.55 4.52 12.93
CA MET A 207 30.44 3.30 13.73
C MET A 207 31.57 2.34 13.36
N ARG A 208 32.15 1.62 14.35
CA ARG A 208 33.22 0.66 14.07
C ARG A 208 32.67 -0.63 13.49
N SER A 209 33.16 -1.03 12.33
CA SER A 209 32.63 -2.19 11.61
C SER A 209 33.09 -3.55 12.16
N TRP A 210 34.36 -3.65 12.58
CA TRP A 210 34.96 -4.82 13.23
C TRP A 210 35.84 -4.41 14.40
N ASP A 211 35.81 -5.13 15.52
CA ASP A 211 36.75 -4.90 16.64
C ASP A 211 38.11 -5.62 16.45
N VAL A 212 38.16 -6.68 15.65
CA VAL A 212 39.39 -7.41 15.27
C VAL A 212 39.29 -7.80 13.79
N CYS A 213 40.37 -7.62 13.03
CA CYS A 213 40.45 -8.06 11.63
C CYS A 213 41.87 -8.58 11.33
N GLN A 214 41.99 -9.87 11.02
CA GLN A 214 43.26 -10.52 10.71
C GLN A 214 43.21 -11.15 9.32
N THR A 215 44.16 -10.76 8.47
CA THR A 215 44.35 -11.29 7.12
C THR A 215 45.79 -11.82 6.96
N LYS A 216 46.17 -12.30 5.77
CA LYS A 216 47.58 -12.60 5.48
C LYS A 216 48.44 -11.36 5.22
N VAL A 217 47.83 -10.16 5.15
CA VAL A 217 48.47 -8.90 4.74
C VAL A 217 48.58 -7.92 5.91
N TYR A 218 47.59 -7.88 6.80
CA TYR A 218 47.54 -7.02 7.98
C TYR A 218 46.79 -7.69 9.15
N SER A 219 47.00 -7.20 10.38
CA SER A 219 46.42 -7.78 11.60
C SER A 219 46.08 -6.70 12.64
N PHE A 220 44.85 -6.20 12.59
CA PHE A 220 44.30 -5.27 13.57
C PHE A 220 43.65 -6.06 14.71
N THR A 221 44.16 -5.89 15.92
CA THR A 221 43.77 -6.68 17.11
C THR A 221 43.53 -5.84 18.37
N ASP A 222 43.70 -4.51 18.28
CA ASP A 222 43.58 -3.60 19.41
C ASP A 222 42.59 -2.45 19.09
N PRO A 223 41.33 -2.55 19.54
CA PRO A 223 40.32 -1.50 19.44
C PRO A 223 40.72 -0.11 20.00
N SER A 224 41.79 0.00 20.79
CA SER A 224 42.30 1.30 21.28
C SER A 224 43.26 1.99 20.32
N LYS A 225 43.81 1.27 19.33
CA LYS A 225 44.77 1.79 18.33
C LYS A 225 44.20 1.96 16.93
N ASP A 226 43.14 1.22 16.61
CA ASP A 226 42.58 1.13 15.26
C ASP A 226 41.04 1.23 15.29
N PHE A 227 40.47 2.00 14.37
CA PHE A 227 39.03 2.13 14.18
C PHE A 227 38.71 1.86 12.71
N LEU A 228 38.31 0.61 12.42
CA LEU A 228 38.00 0.18 11.06
C LEU A 228 36.55 0.54 10.70
N VAL A 229 36.39 1.18 9.55
CA VAL A 229 35.11 1.48 8.89
C VAL A 229 35.15 0.91 7.48
N ILE A 230 34.06 0.28 7.04
CA ILE A 230 33.93 -0.34 5.70
C ILE A 230 32.64 0.08 5.00
N ILE A 231 32.63 0.02 3.66
CA ILE A 231 31.60 0.65 2.82
C ILE A 231 30.22 -0.04 2.86
N ASP A 232 30.18 -1.33 3.17
CA ASP A 232 28.97 -2.10 3.54
C ASP A 232 28.29 -1.58 4.81
N ASN A 233 29.01 -0.90 5.70
CA ASN A 233 28.42 -0.27 6.88
C ASN A 233 27.37 0.80 6.51
N MET A 234 27.43 1.35 5.28
CA MET A 234 26.38 2.25 4.73
C MET A 234 25.01 1.57 4.61
N MET A 235 24.95 0.26 4.34
CA MET A 235 23.68 -0.47 4.27
C MET A 235 23.06 -0.69 5.65
N ASN A 236 23.90 -0.82 6.68
CA ASN A 236 23.44 -1.02 8.06
C ASN A 236 22.87 0.28 8.69
N LEU A 237 23.03 1.44 8.05
CA LEU A 237 22.40 2.70 8.47
C LEU A 237 20.86 2.68 8.35
N ASP A 238 20.31 1.83 7.48
CA ASP A 238 18.86 1.67 7.29
C ASP A 238 18.15 1.28 8.60
N LEU A 239 18.81 0.48 9.45
CA LEU A 239 18.32 0.11 10.79
C LEU A 239 18.23 1.32 11.73
N LEU A 240 19.17 2.26 11.66
CA LEU A 240 19.20 3.44 12.53
C LEU A 240 18.22 4.51 12.06
N PHE A 241 18.16 4.80 10.76
CA PHE A 241 17.14 5.69 10.23
C PHE A 241 15.73 5.13 10.47
N TRP A 242 15.54 3.81 10.34
CA TRP A 242 14.29 3.16 10.75
C TRP A 242 13.98 3.37 12.23
N ALA A 243 14.92 3.06 13.12
CA ALA A 243 14.72 3.20 14.56
C ALA A 243 14.46 4.65 14.97
N ALA A 244 15.07 5.63 14.29
CA ALA A 244 14.77 7.04 14.46
C ALA A 244 13.31 7.38 14.15
N SER A 245 12.74 6.75 13.11
CA SER A 245 11.37 7.00 12.64
C SER A 245 10.27 6.37 13.50
N GLU A 246 10.58 5.31 14.27
CA GLU A 246 9.62 4.61 15.14
C GLU A 246 10.00 4.69 16.65
N ALA A 247 10.92 5.58 17.01
CA ALA A 247 11.30 5.86 18.40
C ALA A 247 10.18 6.53 19.21
N PHE A 248 9.96 6.06 20.45
CA PHE A 248 8.97 6.64 21.36
C PHE A 248 9.38 7.99 21.99
N SER A 249 10.66 8.37 21.90
CA SER A 249 11.17 9.64 22.43
C SER A 249 11.92 10.44 21.39
N GLN A 250 11.80 11.77 21.47
CA GLN A 250 12.50 12.69 20.58
C GLN A 250 14.03 12.61 20.73
N ALA A 251 14.52 12.20 21.91
CA ALA A 251 15.94 12.04 22.19
C ALA A 251 16.52 10.80 21.50
N ASP A 252 15.81 9.67 21.55
CA ASP A 252 16.21 8.44 20.84
C ASP A 252 16.10 8.64 19.32
N SER A 253 15.03 9.32 18.87
CA SER A 253 14.82 9.67 17.47
C SER A 253 16.00 10.50 16.91
N ALA A 254 16.39 11.57 17.62
CA ALA A 254 17.54 12.39 17.26
C ALA A 254 18.85 11.58 17.31
N ARG A 255 19.10 10.84 18.40
CA ARG A 255 20.31 10.00 18.58
C ARG A 255 20.54 9.07 17.40
N PHE A 256 19.53 8.28 17.00
CA PHE A 256 19.69 7.32 15.90
C PHE A 256 19.88 8.03 14.55
N PHE A 257 19.16 9.12 14.31
CA PHE A 257 19.28 9.90 13.07
C PHE A 257 20.65 10.56 12.94
N ASP A 258 21.12 11.26 13.98
CA ASP A 258 22.38 12.00 13.97
C ASP A 258 23.59 11.05 13.82
N ILE A 259 23.56 9.88 14.47
CA ILE A 259 24.58 8.81 14.29
C ILE A 259 24.61 8.33 12.83
N ALA A 260 23.46 8.09 12.21
CA ALA A 260 23.38 7.65 10.83
C ALA A 260 23.86 8.74 9.84
N MET A 261 23.48 10.00 10.08
CA MET A 261 23.91 11.15 9.29
C MET A 261 25.41 11.42 9.40
N ALA A 262 25.98 11.34 10.61
CA ALA A 262 27.42 11.47 10.83
C ALA A 262 28.19 10.37 10.09
N HIS A 263 27.74 9.11 10.22
CA HIS A 263 28.36 7.98 9.55
C HIS A 263 28.33 8.16 8.02
N ALA A 264 27.19 8.51 7.45
CA ALA A 264 27.07 8.72 6.01
C ALA A 264 27.98 9.84 5.49
N ARG A 265 28.09 10.96 6.21
CA ARG A 265 28.98 12.08 5.83
C ARG A 265 30.46 11.69 5.90
N THR A 266 30.89 11.04 6.98
CA THR A 266 32.27 10.57 7.16
C THR A 266 32.63 9.50 6.13
N SER A 267 31.77 8.49 5.92
CA SER A 267 32.00 7.47 4.90
C SER A 267 32.04 8.06 3.48
N LYS A 268 31.29 9.14 3.19
CA LYS A 268 31.41 9.89 1.93
C LYS A 268 32.79 10.56 1.78
N GLU A 269 33.26 11.25 2.81
CA GLU A 269 34.55 11.97 2.80
C GLU A 269 35.76 11.00 2.73
N TYR A 270 35.66 9.85 3.41
CA TYR A 270 36.81 8.97 3.60
C TYR A 270 36.82 7.70 2.76
N LEU A 271 35.68 7.12 2.37
CA LEU A 271 35.64 5.90 1.56
C LEU A 271 35.46 6.16 0.06
N ILE A 272 34.79 7.24 -0.34
CA ILE A 272 34.66 7.60 -1.77
C ILE A 272 35.91 8.37 -2.22
N ARG A 273 36.42 8.05 -3.42
CA ARG A 273 37.59 8.69 -4.05
C ARG A 273 37.16 9.74 -5.06
N ASP A 274 38.09 10.62 -5.46
CA ASP A 274 37.83 11.75 -6.38
C ASP A 274 37.28 11.34 -7.76
N ASP A 275 37.53 10.10 -8.21
CA ASP A 275 37.01 9.53 -9.45
C ASP A 275 35.62 8.88 -9.31
N TRP A 276 35.06 8.89 -8.09
CA TRP A 276 33.83 8.22 -7.65
C TRP A 276 33.91 6.70 -7.56
N SER A 277 35.12 6.12 -7.53
CA SER A 277 35.33 4.76 -7.03
C SER A 277 35.27 4.72 -5.49
N SER A 278 34.99 3.54 -4.92
CA SER A 278 34.98 3.32 -3.47
C SER A 278 36.20 2.55 -2.99
N SER A 279 36.71 2.97 -1.84
CA SER A 279 37.63 2.21 -0.99
C SER A 279 36.83 1.23 -0.14
N HIS A 280 37.36 0.03 0.07
CA HIS A 280 36.69 -0.99 0.90
C HIS A 280 36.79 -0.63 2.39
N VAL A 281 38.01 -0.38 2.90
CA VAL A 281 38.30 -0.10 4.33
C VAL A 281 38.95 1.27 4.49
N ALA A 282 38.56 2.00 5.54
CA ALA A 282 39.30 3.10 6.13
C ALA A 282 39.66 2.75 7.58
N ASN A 283 40.90 3.00 7.98
CA ASN A 283 41.37 2.86 9.36
C ASN A 283 41.63 4.25 9.94
N PHE A 284 41.02 4.56 11.08
CA PHE A 284 41.18 5.83 11.79
C PHE A 284 41.85 5.63 13.15
N ASP A 285 42.51 6.67 13.64
CA ASP A 285 43.00 6.73 15.02
C ASP A 285 41.84 6.97 15.99
N PRO A 286 41.54 6.05 16.93
CA PRO A 286 40.39 6.19 17.84
C PRO A 286 40.46 7.41 18.78
N SER A 287 41.67 7.97 18.98
CA SER A 287 41.91 9.02 19.97
C SER A 287 41.75 10.44 19.39
N THR A 288 41.99 10.60 18.08
CA THR A 288 41.99 11.88 17.36
C THR A 288 40.95 11.98 16.25
N GLY A 289 40.45 10.85 15.73
CA GLY A 289 39.58 10.82 14.54
C GLY A 289 40.31 10.89 13.20
N ALA A 290 41.65 11.02 13.19
CA ALA A 290 42.41 11.16 11.95
C ALA A 290 42.46 9.84 11.15
N LEU A 291 42.30 9.93 9.82
CA LEU A 291 42.54 8.82 8.91
C LEU A 291 44.02 8.39 8.97
N LYS A 292 44.27 7.10 9.19
CA LYS A 292 45.60 6.49 9.16
C LYS A 292 45.92 5.97 7.76
N GLU A 293 45.00 5.22 7.16
CA GLU A 293 45.20 4.48 5.91
C GLU A 293 43.87 4.03 5.28
N ARG A 294 43.91 3.68 3.98
CA ARG A 294 42.81 3.05 3.22
C ARG A 294 43.28 1.69 2.71
N LEU A 295 42.47 0.65 2.90
CA LEU A 295 42.84 -0.75 2.67
C LEU A 295 41.70 -1.53 1.97
N THR A 296 41.92 -2.82 1.72
CA THR A 296 40.89 -3.76 1.25
C THR A 296 41.00 -5.11 1.93
N ASN A 297 39.85 -5.77 2.13
CA ASN A 297 39.76 -7.15 2.65
C ASN A 297 39.29 -8.15 1.58
N GLN A 298 38.57 -7.68 0.54
CA GLN A 298 37.97 -8.54 -0.49
C GLN A 298 38.17 -8.04 -1.95
N GLY A 299 38.74 -6.85 -2.14
CA GLY A 299 39.11 -6.33 -3.46
C GLY A 299 40.50 -6.79 -3.91
N TYR A 300 40.85 -6.47 -5.16
CA TYR A 300 42.12 -6.82 -5.78
C TYR A 300 43.33 -6.07 -5.18
N SER A 301 43.18 -4.80 -4.79
CA SER A 301 44.22 -4.04 -4.10
C SER A 301 43.62 -2.93 -3.22
N HIS A 302 44.45 -2.23 -2.44
CA HIS A 302 43.99 -1.10 -1.63
C HIS A 302 43.52 0.10 -2.49
N THR A 303 43.97 0.18 -3.74
CA THR A 303 43.60 1.23 -4.71
C THR A 303 42.56 0.78 -5.74
N SER A 304 42.15 -0.50 -5.75
CA SER A 304 41.15 -1.00 -6.70
C SER A 304 39.72 -0.63 -6.32
N CYS A 305 38.80 -0.75 -7.28
CA CYS A 305 37.37 -0.62 -7.08
C CYS A 305 36.69 -2.00 -7.07
N TRP A 306 36.64 -2.61 -5.89
CA TRP A 306 35.88 -3.83 -5.61
C TRP A 306 34.38 -3.62 -5.91
N SER A 307 33.81 -4.40 -6.83
CA SER A 307 32.52 -4.04 -7.45
C SER A 307 31.34 -4.09 -6.50
N ARG A 308 31.35 -5.01 -5.52
CA ARG A 308 30.35 -5.06 -4.45
C ARG A 308 30.48 -3.91 -3.44
N GLY A 309 31.70 -3.42 -3.19
CA GLY A 309 31.91 -2.20 -2.40
C GLY A 309 31.29 -0.98 -3.08
N GLN A 310 31.47 -0.88 -4.40
CA GLN A 310 30.80 0.13 -5.21
C GLN A 310 29.27 -0.01 -5.17
N ALA A 311 28.76 -1.24 -5.23
CA ALA A 311 27.33 -1.50 -5.12
C ALA A 311 26.75 -1.06 -3.75
N TRP A 312 27.47 -1.34 -2.65
CA TRP A 312 27.10 -0.87 -1.31
C TRP A 312 27.13 0.66 -1.17
N ALA A 313 28.09 1.34 -1.80
CA ALA A 313 28.09 2.79 -1.87
C ALA A 313 26.82 3.31 -2.59
N ILE A 314 26.51 2.78 -3.78
CA ILE A 314 25.35 3.18 -4.58
C ILE A 314 24.04 3.00 -3.80
N ALA A 315 23.79 1.80 -3.27
CA ALA A 315 22.56 1.49 -2.55
C ALA A 315 22.48 2.22 -1.19
N GLY A 316 23.59 2.25 -0.43
CA GLY A 316 23.65 2.85 0.89
C GLY A 316 23.50 4.38 0.89
N PHE A 317 24.12 5.09 -0.06
CA PHE A 317 23.91 6.53 -0.21
C PHE A 317 22.50 6.86 -0.76
N ALA A 318 21.96 6.05 -1.67
CA ALA A 318 20.59 6.25 -2.14
C ALA A 318 19.57 6.03 -1.00
N LYS A 319 19.76 5.01 -0.15
CA LYS A 319 18.92 4.78 1.03
C LYS A 319 19.10 5.87 2.09
N SER A 320 20.32 6.35 2.31
CA SER A 320 20.59 7.49 3.21
C SER A 320 19.92 8.78 2.73
N TYR A 321 19.82 9.00 1.41
CA TYR A 321 19.03 10.11 0.86
C TYR A 321 17.52 9.93 1.10
N GLU A 322 16.97 8.73 0.85
CA GLU A 322 15.55 8.43 1.02
C GLU A 322 15.04 8.78 2.43
N TRP A 323 15.88 8.53 3.46
CA TRP A 323 15.56 8.85 4.86
C TRP A 323 15.82 10.30 5.28
N SER A 324 16.80 10.98 4.70
CA SER A 324 17.29 12.28 5.20
C SER A 324 16.97 13.49 4.32
N GLY A 325 16.70 13.28 3.03
CA GLY A 325 16.61 14.35 2.03
C GLY A 325 17.93 15.07 1.73
N GLU A 326 19.06 14.69 2.34
CA GLU A 326 20.34 15.37 2.10
C GLU A 326 20.85 15.07 0.68
N SER A 327 20.59 15.98 -0.26
CA SER A 327 20.93 15.81 -1.69
C SER A 327 22.41 15.47 -1.94
N SER A 328 23.30 15.84 -1.01
CA SER A 328 24.71 15.45 -1.01
C SER A 328 24.91 13.92 -1.07
N PHE A 329 24.01 13.10 -0.51
CA PHE A 329 24.03 11.65 -0.65
C PHE A 329 23.48 11.18 -2.00
N LEU A 330 22.39 11.78 -2.51
CA LEU A 330 21.83 11.43 -3.82
C LEU A 330 22.85 11.64 -4.94
N ASP A 331 23.57 12.76 -4.93
CA ASP A 331 24.62 13.04 -5.90
C ASP A 331 25.82 12.08 -5.76
N THR A 332 26.14 11.65 -4.53
CA THR A 332 27.17 10.61 -4.30
C THR A 332 26.73 9.27 -4.88
N ALA A 333 25.47 8.87 -4.65
CA ALA A 333 24.90 7.63 -5.19
C ALA A 333 24.86 7.63 -6.73
N LYS A 334 24.41 8.75 -7.34
CA LYS A 334 24.42 8.99 -8.80
C LYS A 334 25.83 8.86 -9.37
N ASN A 335 26.80 9.59 -8.83
CA ASN A 335 28.17 9.57 -9.37
C ASN A 335 28.85 8.21 -9.21
N CYS A 336 28.60 7.50 -8.10
CA CYS A 336 29.07 6.12 -7.90
C CYS A 336 28.42 5.14 -8.89
N ALA A 337 27.14 5.32 -9.20
CA ALA A 337 26.41 4.53 -10.20
C ALA A 337 26.91 4.82 -11.62
N ASP A 338 27.19 6.07 -11.95
CA ASP A 338 27.75 6.46 -13.25
C ASP A 338 29.19 5.95 -13.41
N TYR A 339 30.00 5.91 -12.35
CA TYR A 339 31.29 5.22 -12.35
C TYR A 339 31.13 3.73 -12.67
N PHE A 340 30.24 3.04 -11.95
CA PHE A 340 29.96 1.62 -12.16
C PHE A 340 29.51 1.34 -13.59
N LEU A 341 28.61 2.15 -14.14
CA LEU A 341 28.13 2.03 -15.51
C LEU A 341 29.21 2.29 -16.57
N ARG A 342 30.15 3.23 -16.34
CA ARG A 342 31.31 3.46 -17.22
C ARG A 342 32.34 2.32 -17.18
N ARG A 343 32.37 1.50 -16.12
CA ARG A 343 33.28 0.35 -15.95
C ARG A 343 32.61 -1.00 -16.25
N LEU A 344 31.31 -1.03 -16.54
CA LEU A 344 30.54 -2.25 -16.78
C LEU A 344 30.86 -2.84 -18.17
N PRO A 345 31.18 -4.14 -18.29
CA PRO A 345 31.45 -4.77 -19.59
C PRO A 345 30.17 -4.96 -20.42
N ASP A 346 30.34 -5.28 -21.71
CA ASP A 346 29.27 -5.58 -22.68
C ASP A 346 28.29 -6.68 -22.24
N THR A 347 28.70 -7.54 -21.30
CA THR A 347 27.84 -8.57 -20.68
C THR A 347 26.85 -8.02 -19.67
N HIS A 348 26.93 -6.73 -19.31
CA HIS A 348 26.13 -6.02 -18.30
C HIS A 348 26.12 -6.62 -16.88
N VAL A 349 26.93 -7.64 -16.64
CA VAL A 349 27.25 -8.21 -15.32
C VAL A 349 28.68 -7.77 -14.98
N PRO A 350 28.94 -7.20 -13.78
CA PRO A 350 30.26 -6.69 -13.41
C PRO A 350 31.24 -7.82 -13.11
N PRO A 351 32.57 -7.59 -13.24
CA PRO A 351 33.57 -8.44 -12.61
C PRO A 351 33.49 -8.31 -11.07
N TRP A 352 34.17 -9.19 -10.35
CA TRP A 352 34.31 -9.11 -8.88
C TRP A 352 35.05 -7.85 -8.38
N ASP A 353 35.94 -7.30 -9.20
CA ASP A 353 36.68 -6.05 -8.96
C ASP A 353 36.97 -5.42 -10.33
N PHE A 354 36.82 -4.09 -10.47
CA PHE A 354 36.95 -3.42 -11.76
C PHE A 354 38.41 -3.22 -12.22
N ASP A 355 39.39 -3.26 -11.32
CA ASP A 355 40.82 -2.99 -11.61
C ASP A 355 41.71 -4.23 -11.45
N ALA A 356 41.11 -5.41 -11.21
CA ALA A 356 41.78 -6.69 -11.34
C ALA A 356 42.30 -6.91 -12.76
N GLN A 357 43.33 -7.76 -12.89
CA GLN A 357 43.84 -8.25 -14.17
C GLN A 357 43.37 -9.69 -14.40
N ASP A 358 43.25 -10.10 -15.66
CA ASP A 358 43.04 -11.51 -16.01
C ASP A 358 44.29 -12.33 -15.60
N GLU A 359 44.09 -13.41 -14.86
CA GLU A 359 45.19 -14.29 -14.43
C GLU A 359 45.80 -15.03 -15.63
N ALA A 360 47.10 -15.33 -15.55
CA ALA A 360 47.83 -15.97 -16.65
C ALA A 360 47.28 -17.39 -16.96
N GLY A 361 46.42 -17.47 -17.98
CA GLY A 361 45.72 -18.70 -18.40
C GLY A 361 44.20 -18.68 -18.14
N ALA A 362 43.67 -17.70 -17.41
CA ALA A 362 42.24 -17.43 -17.36
C ALA A 362 41.80 -16.72 -18.66
N THR A 363 40.57 -16.96 -19.11
CA THR A 363 40.02 -16.35 -20.33
C THR A 363 39.19 -15.10 -20.07
N LYS A 364 38.64 -14.96 -18.86
CA LYS A 364 38.02 -13.75 -18.29
C LYS A 364 38.05 -13.80 -16.76
N GLN A 365 37.98 -12.65 -16.11
CA GLN A 365 37.74 -12.49 -14.68
C GLN A 365 36.39 -13.07 -14.24
N PRO A 366 36.26 -13.58 -13.00
CA PRO A 366 34.97 -14.00 -12.45
C PRO A 366 33.97 -12.84 -12.32
N PRO A 367 32.67 -13.07 -12.61
CA PRO A 367 31.62 -12.09 -12.38
C PRO A 367 31.31 -11.90 -10.88
N ASP A 368 30.54 -10.87 -10.56
CA ASP A 368 29.78 -10.82 -9.31
C ASP A 368 28.32 -10.36 -9.51
N THR A 369 27.41 -11.32 -9.67
CA THR A 369 25.96 -11.07 -9.71
C THR A 369 25.41 -10.46 -8.42
N SER A 370 26.11 -10.60 -7.28
CA SER A 370 25.68 -9.94 -6.04
C SER A 370 25.88 -8.42 -6.10
N ALA A 371 27.04 -7.93 -6.57
CA ALA A 371 27.25 -6.52 -6.93
C ALA A 371 26.24 -6.03 -7.98
N ALA A 372 25.91 -6.87 -8.97
CA ALA A 372 24.92 -6.53 -10.00
C ALA A 372 23.53 -6.26 -9.40
N MET A 373 23.00 -7.17 -8.57
CA MET A 373 21.67 -7.04 -7.99
C MET A 373 21.57 -5.89 -6.98
N VAL A 374 22.60 -5.70 -6.14
CA VAL A 374 22.66 -4.57 -5.20
C VAL A 374 22.69 -3.24 -5.95
N THR A 375 23.48 -3.15 -7.03
CA THR A 375 23.56 -1.93 -7.86
C THR A 375 22.24 -1.64 -8.54
N ALA A 376 21.58 -2.65 -9.10
CA ALA A 376 20.27 -2.49 -9.72
C ALA A 376 19.21 -2.03 -8.72
N TYR A 377 19.22 -2.56 -7.48
CA TYR A 377 18.36 -2.07 -6.39
C TYR A 377 18.64 -0.61 -6.03
N GLY A 378 19.91 -0.23 -5.85
CA GLY A 378 20.30 1.16 -5.60
C GLY A 378 19.89 2.12 -6.73
N MET A 379 19.97 1.68 -7.99
CA MET A 379 19.47 2.43 -9.15
C MET A 379 17.94 2.62 -9.15
N LEU A 380 17.15 1.70 -8.58
CA LEU A 380 15.72 1.94 -8.36
C LEU A 380 15.47 3.01 -7.30
N LEU A 381 16.25 3.04 -6.21
CA LEU A 381 16.15 4.09 -5.19
C LEU A 381 16.53 5.48 -5.76
N ILE A 382 17.59 5.55 -6.57
CA ILE A 382 17.96 6.78 -7.31
C ILE A 382 16.84 7.18 -8.27
N HIS A 383 16.26 6.23 -9.02
CA HIS A 383 15.14 6.52 -9.93
C HIS A 383 13.92 7.08 -9.19
N GLN A 384 13.47 6.44 -8.11
CA GLN A 384 12.35 6.90 -7.29
C GLN A 384 12.62 8.31 -6.71
N SER A 385 13.86 8.56 -6.27
CA SER A 385 14.32 9.85 -5.77
C SER A 385 14.30 10.97 -6.81
N LEU A 386 14.65 10.68 -8.07
CA LEU A 386 14.60 11.64 -9.16
C LEU A 386 13.17 11.89 -9.65
N GLN A 387 12.33 10.85 -9.72
CA GLN A 387 10.92 10.99 -10.10
C GLN A 387 10.12 11.82 -9.08
N SER A 388 10.38 11.70 -7.78
CA SER A 388 9.73 12.56 -6.77
C SER A 388 10.12 14.04 -6.90
N ARG A 389 11.26 14.33 -7.54
CA ARG A 389 11.77 15.67 -7.85
C ARG A 389 11.37 16.17 -9.25
N SER A 390 10.64 15.36 -10.03
CA SER A 390 10.35 15.58 -11.46
C SER A 390 11.62 15.69 -12.35
N GLU A 391 12.74 15.09 -11.92
CA GLU A 391 13.99 15.04 -12.68
C GLU A 391 14.02 13.82 -13.63
N GLU A 392 14.70 13.96 -14.77
CA GLU A 392 14.95 12.84 -15.70
C GLU A 392 15.88 11.81 -15.04
N SER A 393 15.66 10.53 -15.32
CA SER A 393 16.38 9.44 -14.67
C SER A 393 16.65 8.27 -15.63
N PRO A 394 17.88 8.12 -16.16
CA PRO A 394 18.25 6.96 -16.97
C PRO A 394 18.32 5.66 -16.16
N TYR A 395 18.48 5.75 -14.82
CA TYR A 395 18.83 4.64 -13.93
C TYR A 395 17.87 3.45 -13.97
N LEU A 396 16.56 3.64 -14.21
CA LEU A 396 15.62 2.52 -14.38
C LEU A 396 16.04 1.63 -15.56
N GLY A 397 16.29 2.22 -16.74
CA GLY A 397 16.69 1.46 -17.92
C GLY A 397 18.03 0.74 -17.75
N HIS A 398 18.95 1.31 -16.97
CA HIS A 398 20.22 0.65 -16.62
C HIS A 398 20.02 -0.50 -15.63
N ALA A 399 19.21 -0.32 -14.59
CA ALA A 399 18.87 -1.38 -13.64
C ALA A 399 18.18 -2.57 -14.33
N LEU A 400 17.23 -2.30 -15.22
CA LEU A 400 16.56 -3.33 -16.02
C LEU A 400 17.54 -4.06 -16.97
N ARG A 401 18.48 -3.36 -17.62
CA ARG A 401 19.54 -3.99 -18.45
C ARG A 401 20.45 -4.93 -17.66
N ILE A 402 20.89 -4.50 -16.47
CA ILE A 402 21.73 -5.32 -15.59
C ILE A 402 20.97 -6.60 -15.17
N VAL A 403 19.72 -6.48 -14.75
CA VAL A 403 18.94 -7.63 -14.25
C VAL A 403 18.49 -8.56 -15.38
N ASP A 404 18.16 -8.05 -16.57
CA ASP A 404 17.86 -8.90 -17.73
C ASP A 404 19.08 -9.75 -18.13
N ALA A 405 20.30 -9.20 -18.08
CA ALA A 405 21.53 -9.91 -18.33
C ALA A 405 21.91 -10.93 -17.23
N VAL A 406 21.63 -10.62 -15.95
CA VAL A 406 21.74 -11.59 -14.84
C VAL A 406 20.76 -12.75 -15.04
N CYS A 407 19.50 -12.47 -15.39
CA CYS A 407 18.50 -13.50 -15.71
C CYS A 407 18.89 -14.36 -16.94
N GLU A 408 19.48 -13.76 -17.97
CA GLU A 408 19.94 -14.47 -19.19
C GLU A 408 21.07 -15.47 -18.88
N ARG A 409 21.98 -15.12 -17.95
CA ARG A 409 23.31 -15.77 -17.84
C ARG A 409 23.52 -16.56 -16.57
N HIS A 410 22.87 -16.19 -15.48
CA HIS A 410 23.20 -16.64 -14.12
C HIS A 410 22.01 -17.16 -13.30
N LEU A 411 20.82 -17.26 -13.90
CA LEU A 411 19.68 -17.92 -13.27
C LEU A 411 19.88 -19.45 -13.26
N ASN A 412 19.79 -20.07 -12.09
CA ASN A 412 19.94 -21.53 -11.98
C ASN A 412 18.73 -22.28 -12.60
N PRO A 413 18.95 -23.52 -13.11
CA PRO A 413 17.90 -24.35 -13.70
C PRO A 413 16.61 -24.44 -12.87
N ALA A 414 15.47 -24.33 -13.55
CA ALA A 414 14.17 -24.17 -12.90
C ALA A 414 13.82 -25.31 -11.93
N ALA A 415 13.29 -24.94 -10.77
CA ALA A 415 12.67 -25.87 -9.84
C ALA A 415 11.33 -26.39 -10.38
N SER A 416 10.98 -27.61 -9.99
CA SER A 416 9.74 -28.28 -10.36
C SER A 416 9.09 -28.93 -9.14
N GLN A 417 7.78 -29.14 -9.19
CA GLN A 417 7.04 -29.82 -8.13
C GLN A 417 6.43 -31.10 -8.73
N LYS A 418 6.52 -32.21 -7.99
CA LYS A 418 5.73 -33.41 -8.27
C LYS A 418 4.65 -33.50 -7.21
N GLN A 419 3.40 -33.61 -7.65
CA GLN A 419 2.27 -33.90 -6.78
C GLN A 419 1.83 -35.34 -7.04
N GLU A 420 1.85 -36.19 -6.02
CA GLU A 420 1.26 -37.52 -6.10
C GLU A 420 -0.22 -37.43 -5.72
N MET A 421 -1.10 -37.80 -6.64
CA MET A 421 -2.55 -37.78 -6.40
C MET A 421 -3.03 -39.14 -5.89
N GLY A 422 -3.51 -39.19 -4.65
CA GLY A 422 -4.19 -40.36 -4.10
C GLY A 422 -5.72 -40.24 -4.16
N THR A 423 -6.40 -41.29 -3.68
CA THR A 423 -7.85 -41.24 -3.42
C THR A 423 -8.16 -41.79 -2.02
N ILE A 424 -8.80 -40.97 -1.19
CA ILE A 424 -9.31 -41.38 0.12
C ILE A 424 -10.80 -41.72 0.01
N PRO A 425 -11.32 -42.70 0.77
CA PRO A 425 -12.76 -42.93 0.85
C PRO A 425 -13.44 -41.75 1.57
N THR A 426 -14.63 -41.37 1.11
CA THR A 426 -15.42 -40.26 1.68
C THR A 426 -16.88 -40.63 1.80
N VAL A 427 -17.54 -40.24 2.89
CA VAL A 427 -18.94 -40.57 3.17
C VAL A 427 -19.91 -40.02 2.11
N GLU A 428 -19.62 -38.83 1.57
CA GLU A 428 -20.53 -38.10 0.67
C GLU A 428 -20.40 -38.51 -0.80
N ASN A 429 -19.18 -38.85 -1.27
CA ASN A 429 -18.88 -39.09 -2.69
C ASN A 429 -18.23 -40.47 -2.96
N GLY A 430 -18.15 -41.35 -1.97
CA GLY A 430 -17.49 -42.66 -2.06
C GLY A 430 -15.96 -42.58 -2.03
N ARG A 431 -15.36 -41.79 -2.93
CA ARG A 431 -13.93 -41.42 -2.92
C ARG A 431 -13.73 -39.95 -3.33
N ALA A 432 -12.77 -39.29 -2.70
CA ALA A 432 -12.25 -37.99 -3.13
C ALA A 432 -10.77 -38.10 -3.51
N THR A 433 -10.37 -37.43 -4.58
CA THR A 433 -8.96 -37.28 -4.96
C THR A 433 -8.30 -36.26 -4.04
N VAL A 434 -7.15 -36.62 -3.47
CA VAL A 434 -6.35 -35.75 -2.60
C VAL A 434 -4.89 -35.77 -3.04
N VAL A 435 -4.13 -34.74 -2.68
CA VAL A 435 -2.68 -34.76 -2.84
C VAL A 435 -2.11 -35.61 -1.69
N ASN A 436 -1.50 -36.75 -2.01
CA ASN A 436 -0.85 -37.64 -1.05
C ASN A 436 0.48 -37.06 -0.57
N CYS A 437 1.32 -36.65 -1.52
CA CYS A 437 2.62 -36.05 -1.26
C CYS A 437 2.92 -34.94 -2.27
N VAL A 438 3.79 -34.03 -1.85
CA VAL A 438 4.28 -32.90 -2.64
C VAL A 438 5.80 -32.95 -2.54
N GLU A 439 6.47 -33.43 -3.58
CA GLU A 439 7.93 -33.43 -3.66
C GLU A 439 8.40 -32.22 -4.45
N THR A 440 9.13 -31.30 -3.79
CA THR A 440 9.79 -30.21 -4.50
C THR A 440 11.09 -30.70 -5.12
N ALA A 441 11.01 -31.12 -6.38
CA ALA A 441 12.17 -31.43 -7.20
C ALA A 441 12.88 -30.11 -7.62
N VAL A 442 13.72 -29.61 -6.72
CA VAL A 442 14.46 -28.31 -6.67
C VAL A 442 15.09 -27.83 -8.00
N GLY A 443 15.28 -28.74 -8.95
CA GLY A 443 16.19 -28.56 -10.07
C GLY A 443 17.64 -28.61 -9.60
N LEU A 444 18.58 -28.32 -10.50
CA LEU A 444 19.97 -28.11 -10.10
C LEU A 444 20.09 -26.71 -9.50
N GLY A 445 20.47 -26.63 -8.22
CA GLY A 445 20.79 -25.38 -7.51
C GLY A 445 19.76 -24.96 -6.46
N ASP A 446 20.18 -24.90 -5.20
CA ASP A 446 19.42 -24.33 -4.08
C ASP A 446 19.28 -22.80 -4.21
N THR A 447 20.29 -22.11 -4.75
CA THR A 447 20.23 -20.67 -5.00
C THR A 447 19.43 -20.35 -6.26
N ILE A 448 18.84 -19.16 -6.29
CA ILE A 448 18.23 -18.58 -7.50
C ILE A 448 19.34 -18.25 -8.51
N LEU A 449 20.41 -17.60 -8.04
CA LEU A 449 21.53 -17.12 -8.86
C LEU A 449 22.82 -17.93 -8.67
N ASN A 450 23.66 -17.90 -9.70
CA ASN A 450 25.09 -18.21 -9.67
C ASN A 450 25.92 -16.98 -10.09
N GLY A 451 27.20 -17.13 -10.42
CA GLY A 451 28.03 -16.01 -10.91
C GLY A 451 28.35 -14.93 -9.88
N ALA A 452 28.19 -15.21 -8.59
CA ALA A 452 28.56 -14.31 -7.50
C ALA A 452 29.95 -14.67 -6.94
N THR A 453 30.63 -13.70 -6.33
CA THR A 453 32.02 -13.87 -5.85
C THR A 453 32.20 -13.30 -4.45
N ILE A 454 32.41 -14.16 -3.43
CA ILE A 454 32.73 -13.70 -2.06
C ILE A 454 34.06 -12.92 -2.06
N ASN A 455 35.14 -13.57 -2.49
CA ASN A 455 36.49 -12.99 -2.45
C ASN A 455 37.39 -13.77 -3.42
N ASN A 456 38.04 -13.05 -4.34
CA ASN A 456 38.98 -13.64 -5.30
C ASN A 456 40.42 -13.07 -5.16
N PHE A 457 40.68 -12.28 -4.12
CA PHE A 457 42.01 -11.73 -3.81
C PHE A 457 43.03 -12.85 -3.58
N GLU A 458 44.25 -12.70 -4.10
CA GLU A 458 45.29 -13.75 -4.06
C GLU A 458 45.62 -14.19 -2.63
N PHE A 459 45.63 -13.25 -1.68
CA PHE A 459 45.94 -13.52 -0.27
C PHE A 459 44.73 -13.96 0.56
N ALA A 460 43.53 -14.07 -0.02
CA ALA A 460 42.34 -14.53 0.69
C ALA A 460 42.57 -15.90 1.39
N PRO A 461 41.99 -16.15 2.59
CA PRO A 461 42.10 -17.46 3.24
C PRO A 461 41.58 -18.61 2.37
N ARG A 462 40.54 -18.33 1.56
CA ARG A 462 40.02 -19.15 0.47
C ARG A 462 39.54 -18.21 -0.63
N ARG A 463 39.83 -18.53 -1.88
CA ARG A 463 39.23 -17.84 -3.04
C ARG A 463 37.91 -18.53 -3.39
N TRP A 464 36.83 -17.77 -3.40
CA TRP A 464 35.48 -18.21 -3.72
C TRP A 464 34.87 -17.21 -4.69
N ALA A 465 34.75 -17.66 -5.93
CA ALA A 465 34.27 -16.93 -7.09
C ALA A 465 33.41 -17.85 -7.98
N ASP A 466 32.54 -17.26 -8.79
CA ASP A 466 31.59 -17.98 -9.67
C ASP A 466 30.75 -19.05 -8.95
N HIS A 467 29.95 -18.62 -7.99
CA HIS A 467 29.05 -19.49 -7.22
C HIS A 467 27.74 -18.78 -6.83
N GLY A 468 26.83 -19.47 -6.14
CA GLY A 468 25.59 -18.89 -5.64
C GLY A 468 25.75 -18.26 -4.25
N LEU A 469 24.96 -17.22 -3.94
CA LEU A 469 25.03 -16.44 -2.69
C LEU A 469 23.65 -16.01 -2.18
N VAL A 470 23.39 -16.21 -0.88
CA VAL A 470 22.09 -15.94 -0.24
C VAL A 470 21.64 -14.48 -0.33
N TYR A 471 22.59 -13.53 -0.31
CA TYR A 471 22.28 -12.11 -0.48
C TYR A 471 22.08 -11.72 -1.95
N ALA A 472 22.68 -12.41 -2.91
CA ALA A 472 22.36 -12.21 -4.33
C ALA A 472 20.90 -12.60 -4.61
N ASP A 473 20.48 -13.76 -4.08
CA ASP A 473 19.10 -14.22 -4.08
C ASP A 473 18.16 -13.21 -3.39
N TYR A 474 18.53 -12.70 -2.21
CA TYR A 474 17.73 -11.70 -1.49
C TYR A 474 17.52 -10.42 -2.30
N PHE A 475 18.59 -9.82 -2.85
CA PHE A 475 18.47 -8.62 -3.68
C PHE A 475 17.73 -8.88 -5.00
N PHE A 476 17.77 -10.10 -5.54
CA PHE A 476 16.94 -10.50 -6.70
C PHE A 476 15.43 -10.45 -6.39
N VAL A 477 15.00 -11.03 -5.27
CA VAL A 477 13.57 -10.99 -4.88
C VAL A 477 13.14 -9.59 -4.45
N LEU A 478 14.00 -8.87 -3.72
CA LEU A 478 13.77 -7.48 -3.29
C LEU A 478 13.61 -6.53 -4.48
N PHE A 479 14.48 -6.65 -5.50
CA PHE A 479 14.36 -5.89 -6.75
C PHE A 479 13.03 -6.14 -7.46
N GLY A 480 12.61 -7.41 -7.55
CA GLY A 480 11.28 -7.78 -8.09
C GLY A 480 10.12 -7.16 -7.32
N ASN A 481 10.18 -7.18 -5.97
CA ASN A 481 9.15 -6.54 -5.14
C ASN A 481 9.17 -5.00 -5.31
N LYS A 482 10.34 -4.38 -5.39
CA LYS A 482 10.49 -2.93 -5.54
C LYS A 482 9.96 -2.42 -6.89
N LEU A 483 10.10 -3.20 -7.97
CA LEU A 483 9.46 -2.90 -9.26
C LEU A 483 7.93 -2.93 -9.22
N LEU A 484 7.33 -3.80 -8.38
CA LEU A 484 5.89 -3.84 -8.15
C LEU A 484 5.43 -2.67 -7.28
N GLU A 485 6.15 -2.36 -6.20
CA GLU A 485 5.91 -1.19 -5.33
C GLU A 485 5.92 0.13 -6.11
N MET A 486 6.90 0.30 -7.00
CA MET A 486 7.05 1.50 -7.84
C MET A 486 6.09 1.50 -9.05
N ASN A 487 5.27 0.46 -9.24
CA ASN A 487 4.42 0.24 -10.41
C ASN A 487 5.17 0.44 -11.75
N ALA A 488 6.45 0.04 -11.79
CA ALA A 488 7.37 0.34 -12.88
C ALA A 488 7.23 -0.61 -14.09
N LEU A 489 6.41 -1.65 -13.94
CA LEU A 489 6.14 -2.67 -14.96
C LEU A 489 4.80 -2.50 -15.69
N SER A 490 3.95 -1.56 -15.25
CA SER A 490 2.67 -1.27 -15.91
C SER A 490 2.84 -0.19 -17.00
N SER A 491 1.93 -0.11 -17.97
CA SER A 491 1.99 0.98 -18.95
C SER A 491 1.62 2.32 -18.30
N ARG A 492 2.01 3.46 -18.91
CA ARG A 492 1.56 4.79 -18.43
C ARG A 492 0.03 4.92 -18.34
N THR A 493 -0.71 4.18 -19.17
CA THR A 493 -2.18 4.07 -19.10
C THR A 493 -2.64 3.45 -17.79
N ASP A 494 -1.94 2.41 -17.33
CA ASP A 494 -2.22 1.68 -16.09
C ASP A 494 -1.70 2.45 -14.86
N GLN A 495 -0.61 3.23 -14.98
CA GLN A 495 -0.11 4.10 -13.91
C GLN A 495 -1.10 5.22 -13.56
N ILE A 496 -1.91 5.69 -14.52
CA ILE A 496 -3.02 6.61 -14.28
C ILE A 496 -4.20 5.90 -13.58
N MET A 497 -4.33 4.57 -13.74
CA MET A 497 -5.32 3.74 -13.04
C MET A 497 -4.90 3.44 -11.59
N SER A 498 -4.63 4.49 -10.81
CA SER A 498 -4.58 4.41 -9.35
C SER A 498 -5.84 3.70 -8.83
N ARG A 499 -5.67 2.50 -8.24
CA ARG A 499 -6.79 1.69 -7.80
C ARG A 499 -7.38 2.27 -6.52
N GLN A 500 -8.35 3.17 -6.70
CA GLN A 500 -9.16 3.73 -5.63
C GLN A 500 -9.78 2.58 -4.82
N SER A 501 -9.34 2.43 -3.56
CA SER A 501 -9.85 1.40 -2.65
C SER A 501 -11.21 1.85 -2.13
N ILE A 502 -12.28 1.22 -2.63
CA ILE A 502 -13.64 1.47 -2.18
C ILE A 502 -14.06 0.29 -1.30
N ALA A 503 -14.48 0.59 -0.08
CA ALA A 503 -14.93 -0.40 0.88
C ALA A 503 -16.07 0.17 1.73
N VAL A 504 -16.96 -0.69 2.21
CA VAL A 504 -17.93 -0.38 3.27
C VAL A 504 -18.03 -1.62 4.15
N ALA A 505 -17.84 -1.47 5.45
CA ALA A 505 -17.91 -2.57 6.40
C ALA A 505 -19.32 -3.19 6.44
N ASP A 506 -19.40 -4.53 6.54
CA ASP A 506 -20.68 -5.24 6.64
C ASP A 506 -21.47 -4.85 7.90
N GLN A 507 -20.80 -4.40 8.96
CA GLN A 507 -21.39 -3.82 10.17
C GLN A 507 -20.50 -2.66 10.65
N PHE A 508 -21.12 -1.56 11.08
CA PHE A 508 -20.46 -0.40 11.69
C PHE A 508 -20.44 -0.53 13.23
N ALA A 509 -21.34 -1.32 13.81
CA ALA A 509 -21.38 -1.63 15.24
C ALA A 509 -21.41 -3.15 15.49
N SER A 510 -20.69 -3.62 16.52
CA SER A 510 -20.77 -5.03 16.92
C SER A 510 -22.14 -5.37 17.52
N LYS A 511 -22.57 -6.63 17.41
CA LYS A 511 -23.85 -7.11 17.99
C LYS A 511 -24.02 -6.81 19.49
N SER A 512 -22.92 -6.66 20.22
CA SER A 512 -22.89 -6.32 21.65
C SER A 512 -22.81 -4.82 21.94
N LEU A 513 -22.69 -3.95 20.91
CA LEU A 513 -22.53 -2.50 21.02
C LEU A 513 -21.32 -2.08 21.86
N ARG A 514 -20.24 -2.87 21.81
CA ARG A 514 -18.98 -2.62 22.53
C ARG A 514 -17.80 -2.26 21.62
N VAL A 515 -17.97 -2.38 20.31
CA VAL A 515 -16.99 -2.02 19.28
C VAL A 515 -17.73 -1.33 18.15
N PHE A 516 -17.19 -0.21 17.68
CA PHE A 516 -17.72 0.61 16.60
C PHE A 516 -16.60 0.93 15.62
N LEU A 517 -16.93 1.01 14.34
CA LEU A 517 -16.04 1.45 13.26
C LEU A 517 -16.45 2.86 12.83
N THR A 518 -15.51 3.72 12.48
CA THR A 518 -15.73 5.10 12.03
C THR A 518 -14.70 5.50 10.97
N GLY A 519 -15.08 6.38 10.03
CA GLY A 519 -14.20 6.83 8.94
C GLY A 519 -13.65 5.66 8.12
N ASP A 520 -12.37 5.74 7.74
CA ASP A 520 -11.63 4.74 6.94
C ASP A 520 -11.73 3.29 7.46
N SER A 521 -12.01 3.08 8.75
CA SER A 521 -12.24 1.73 9.31
C SER A 521 -13.64 1.17 9.02
N ALA A 522 -14.61 2.04 8.69
CA ALA A 522 -16.00 1.71 8.37
C ALA A 522 -16.31 1.85 6.88
N HIS A 523 -15.68 2.82 6.19
CA HIS A 523 -15.90 3.10 4.77
C HIS A 523 -14.65 3.72 4.13
N GLN A 524 -14.36 3.37 2.88
CA GLN A 524 -13.29 4.00 2.08
C GLN A 524 -13.90 4.60 0.81
N ASN A 525 -13.53 5.85 0.51
CA ASN A 525 -14.14 6.68 -0.53
C ASN A 525 -13.10 7.09 -1.58
N ILE A 526 -13.57 7.41 -2.79
CA ILE A 526 -12.78 8.17 -3.76
C ILE A 526 -12.67 9.63 -3.24
N PRO A 527 -11.52 10.33 -3.33
CA PRO A 527 -11.34 11.65 -2.72
C PRO A 527 -12.11 12.80 -3.39
N THR A 528 -12.73 12.57 -4.55
CA THR A 528 -13.53 13.55 -5.30
C THR A 528 -14.69 14.11 -4.47
N GLY A 529 -14.92 15.42 -4.56
CA GLY A 529 -15.86 16.17 -3.70
C GLY A 529 -15.48 16.22 -2.21
N GLY A 530 -14.33 15.65 -1.80
CA GLY A 530 -13.90 15.62 -0.39
C GLY A 530 -14.81 14.79 0.53
N TYR A 531 -15.70 13.95 -0.01
CA TYR A 531 -16.77 13.33 0.76
C TYR A 531 -16.30 12.30 1.80
N GLY A 532 -15.13 11.67 1.62
CA GLY A 532 -14.57 10.72 2.59
C GLY A 532 -14.36 11.33 3.97
N MET A 533 -13.56 12.40 4.04
CA MET A 533 -13.28 13.13 5.29
C MET A 533 -14.56 13.69 5.94
N ASN A 534 -15.46 14.28 5.13
CA ASN A 534 -16.72 14.84 5.63
C ASN A 534 -17.64 13.76 6.21
N THR A 535 -17.66 12.56 5.62
CA THR A 535 -18.36 11.40 6.21
C THR A 535 -17.72 11.00 7.53
N ALA A 536 -16.39 10.85 7.59
CA ALA A 536 -15.67 10.42 8.79
C ALA A 536 -15.81 11.39 9.97
N VAL A 537 -15.86 12.70 9.72
CA VAL A 537 -16.15 13.72 10.74
C VAL A 537 -17.59 13.58 11.23
N GLY A 538 -18.55 13.39 10.33
CA GLY A 538 -19.96 13.16 10.68
C GLY A 538 -20.18 11.88 11.50
N ASP A 539 -19.50 10.79 11.14
CA ASP A 539 -19.52 9.51 11.88
C ASP A 539 -18.94 9.68 13.29
N SER A 540 -17.80 10.36 13.40
CA SER A 540 -17.13 10.61 14.69
C SER A 540 -17.94 11.51 15.62
N PHE A 541 -18.61 12.53 15.09
CA PHE A 541 -19.45 13.44 15.86
C PHE A 541 -20.75 12.75 16.33
N ASP A 542 -21.43 12.04 15.43
CA ASP A 542 -22.65 11.28 15.72
C ASP A 542 -22.41 10.18 16.78
N LEU A 543 -21.35 9.39 16.63
CA LEU A 543 -20.98 8.38 17.63
C LEU A 543 -20.55 9.01 18.96
N GLY A 544 -19.81 10.12 18.91
CA GLY A 544 -19.25 10.80 20.08
C GLY A 544 -20.33 11.28 21.06
N TRP A 545 -21.37 11.95 20.57
CA TRP A 545 -22.45 12.43 21.46
C TRP A 545 -23.29 11.27 22.02
N LYS A 546 -23.53 10.22 21.22
CA LYS A 546 -24.28 9.03 21.63
C LYS A 546 -23.54 8.24 22.72
N LEU A 547 -22.23 8.05 22.58
CA LEU A 547 -21.38 7.46 23.63
C LEU A 547 -21.40 8.33 24.89
N ALA A 548 -21.24 9.64 24.77
CA ALA A 548 -21.27 10.55 25.91
C ALA A 548 -22.61 10.51 26.67
N ALA A 549 -23.74 10.41 25.95
CA ALA A 549 -25.07 10.29 26.55
C ALA A 549 -25.27 8.97 27.30
N VAL A 550 -24.87 7.83 26.71
CA VAL A 550 -24.96 6.51 27.38
C VAL A 550 -24.02 6.43 28.59
N ILE A 551 -22.77 6.90 28.48
CA ILE A 551 -21.79 6.88 29.58
C ILE A 551 -22.25 7.74 30.76
N LYS A 552 -22.92 8.88 30.50
CA LYS A 552 -23.53 9.73 31.54
C LYS A 552 -24.86 9.19 32.08
N GLY A 553 -25.33 8.03 31.62
CA GLY A 553 -26.60 7.43 32.05
C GLY A 553 -27.86 8.10 31.51
N GLY A 554 -27.74 9.01 30.52
CA GLY A 554 -28.85 9.74 29.91
C GLY A 554 -29.30 9.21 28.54
N GLY A 555 -28.74 8.09 28.08
CA GLY A 555 -29.06 7.45 26.80
C GLY A 555 -29.37 5.95 26.94
N GLY A 556 -30.38 5.49 26.20
CA GLY A 556 -30.83 4.10 26.18
C GLY A 556 -30.22 3.25 25.04
N SER A 557 -30.58 1.96 24.99
CA SER A 557 -29.97 0.97 24.10
C SER A 557 -30.25 1.16 22.60
N HIS A 558 -31.29 1.91 22.22
CA HIS A 558 -31.56 2.26 20.82
C HIS A 558 -30.66 3.40 20.32
N LEU A 559 -30.09 4.20 21.23
CA LEU A 559 -29.23 5.33 20.90
C LEU A 559 -27.98 4.87 20.13
N LEU A 560 -27.22 3.92 20.68
CA LEU A 560 -26.04 3.35 20.02
C LEU A 560 -26.37 2.47 18.81
N ARG A 561 -27.58 1.88 18.74
CA ARG A 561 -28.04 1.14 17.55
C ARG A 561 -28.33 2.07 16.37
N SER A 562 -28.75 3.31 16.64
CA SER A 562 -29.03 4.28 15.58
C SER A 562 -27.79 4.64 14.76
N TYR A 563 -26.57 4.58 15.32
CA TYR A 563 -25.32 4.92 14.63
C TYR A 563 -25.19 4.24 13.26
N GLU A 564 -25.27 2.90 13.20
CA GLU A 564 -25.19 2.19 11.92
C GLU A 564 -26.39 2.49 11.00
N MET A 565 -27.58 2.62 11.57
CA MET A 565 -28.82 2.89 10.81
C MET A 565 -28.86 4.31 10.21
N GLU A 566 -28.15 5.26 10.82
CA GLU A 566 -28.09 6.67 10.44
C GLU A 566 -26.88 6.95 9.53
N ARG A 567 -25.69 6.45 9.88
CA ARG A 567 -24.42 6.82 9.21
C ARG A 567 -24.08 5.97 7.99
N LYS A 568 -24.29 4.65 8.05
CA LYS A 568 -23.95 3.74 6.93
C LYS A 568 -24.64 4.08 5.61
N PRO A 569 -25.93 4.48 5.57
CA PRO A 569 -26.58 4.92 4.33
C PRO A 569 -25.94 6.18 3.73
N ILE A 570 -25.40 7.08 4.57
CA ILE A 570 -24.76 8.32 4.13
C ILE A 570 -23.37 8.03 3.56
N ALA A 571 -22.58 7.21 4.23
CA ALA A 571 -21.28 6.76 3.71
C ALA A 571 -21.43 6.12 2.31
N ILE A 572 -22.42 5.25 2.14
CA ILE A 572 -22.79 4.62 0.87
C ILE A 572 -23.17 5.66 -0.21
N GLN A 573 -24.05 6.61 0.11
CA GLN A 573 -24.49 7.67 -0.80
C GLN A 573 -23.31 8.57 -1.24
N ASN A 574 -22.42 8.87 -0.31
CA ASN A 574 -21.23 9.68 -0.53
C ASN A 574 -20.20 8.96 -1.40
N ILE A 575 -20.03 7.64 -1.23
CA ILE A 575 -19.23 6.81 -2.14
C ILE A 575 -19.80 6.86 -3.56
N GLU A 576 -21.11 6.65 -3.73
CA GLU A 576 -21.77 6.65 -5.05
C GLU A 576 -21.52 7.97 -5.81
N ARG A 577 -21.68 9.12 -5.14
CA ARG A 577 -21.43 10.44 -5.77
C ARG A 577 -19.96 10.73 -6.01
N SER A 578 -19.05 10.31 -5.12
CA SER A 578 -17.61 10.40 -5.41
C SER A 578 -17.24 9.62 -6.69
N GLY A 579 -17.88 8.47 -6.94
CA GLY A 579 -17.75 7.70 -8.17
C GLY A 579 -18.24 8.41 -9.42
N VAL A 580 -19.35 9.15 -9.33
CA VAL A 580 -19.85 10.00 -10.43
C VAL A 580 -18.85 11.11 -10.75
N HIS A 581 -18.38 11.85 -9.74
CA HIS A 581 -17.42 12.95 -9.93
C HIS A 581 -16.08 12.43 -10.49
N PHE A 582 -15.60 11.28 -10.00
CA PHE A 582 -14.41 10.62 -10.53
C PHE A 582 -14.56 10.18 -11.98
N LYS A 583 -15.76 9.75 -12.40
CA LYS A 583 -16.02 9.42 -13.79
C LYS A 583 -15.91 10.65 -14.71
N VAL A 584 -16.38 11.82 -14.26
CA VAL A 584 -16.20 13.10 -14.96
C VAL A 584 -14.71 13.43 -15.15
N HIS A 585 -13.89 13.21 -14.12
CA HIS A 585 -12.43 13.38 -14.19
C HIS A 585 -11.78 12.43 -15.19
N GLN A 586 -12.12 11.14 -15.13
CA GLN A 586 -11.59 10.13 -16.05
C GLN A 586 -11.85 10.47 -17.53
N ASP A 587 -13.01 11.04 -17.85
CA ASP A 587 -13.35 11.40 -19.22
C ASP A 587 -12.41 12.47 -19.79
N TYR A 588 -12.18 13.59 -19.09
CA TYR A 588 -11.27 14.62 -19.59
C TYR A 588 -9.79 14.21 -19.50
N VAL A 589 -9.39 13.44 -18.48
CA VAL A 589 -8.03 12.88 -18.39
C VAL A 589 -7.76 11.95 -19.56
N GLY A 590 -8.75 11.13 -19.96
CA GLY A 590 -8.68 10.31 -21.17
C GLY A 590 -8.44 11.13 -22.43
N TRP A 591 -9.21 12.21 -22.65
CA TRP A 591 -9.05 13.05 -23.85
C TRP A 591 -7.70 13.79 -23.89
N VAL A 592 -7.14 14.16 -22.72
CA VAL A 592 -5.79 14.74 -22.64
C VAL A 592 -4.71 13.70 -22.92
N ALA A 593 -4.88 12.46 -22.45
CA ALA A 593 -3.97 11.35 -22.73
C ALA A 593 -4.00 10.94 -24.22
N GLU A 594 -5.18 10.91 -24.85
CA GLU A 594 -5.36 10.69 -26.29
C GLU A 594 -4.71 11.79 -27.16
N ALA A 595 -4.75 13.03 -26.69
CA ALA A 595 -4.22 14.21 -27.39
C ALA A 595 -2.71 14.43 -27.20
N GLY A 596 -2.15 13.97 -26.08
CA GLY A 596 -0.77 14.22 -25.66
C GLY A 596 -0.55 15.60 -25.01
N PRO A 597 0.45 15.71 -24.10
CA PRO A 597 0.69 16.94 -23.32
C PRO A 597 1.09 18.13 -24.19
N GLU A 598 1.85 17.90 -25.26
CA GLU A 598 2.24 18.94 -26.23
C GLU A 598 1.02 19.65 -26.83
N LEU A 599 -0.03 18.90 -27.20
CA LEU A 599 -1.20 19.49 -27.84
C LEU A 599 -1.96 20.38 -26.86
N ILE A 600 -2.25 19.90 -25.64
CA ILE A 600 -3.00 20.69 -24.65
C ILE A 600 -2.20 21.92 -24.17
N LEU A 601 -0.87 21.88 -24.12
CA LEU A 601 -0.06 23.05 -23.79
C LEU A 601 0.08 24.05 -24.96
N SER A 602 -0.05 23.60 -26.20
CA SER A 602 0.07 24.46 -27.39
C SER A 602 -1.00 25.55 -27.49
N ARG A 603 -0.75 26.53 -28.38
CA ARG A 603 -1.68 27.60 -28.78
C ARG A 603 -2.51 27.27 -30.04
N SER A 604 -2.47 26.01 -30.50
CA SER A 604 -3.14 25.56 -31.72
C SER A 604 -4.68 25.65 -31.63
N THR A 605 -5.37 25.62 -32.77
CA THR A 605 -6.84 25.56 -32.81
C THR A 605 -7.37 24.29 -32.13
N GLN A 606 -6.73 23.15 -32.39
CA GLN A 606 -7.02 21.86 -31.76
C GLN A 606 -6.90 21.91 -30.23
N ALA A 607 -5.90 22.63 -29.71
CA ALA A 607 -5.75 22.85 -28.27
C ALA A 607 -6.90 23.67 -27.67
N LYS A 608 -7.43 24.66 -28.42
CA LYS A 608 -8.60 25.45 -28.00
C LYS A 608 -9.87 24.60 -28.03
N GLU A 609 -10.07 23.82 -29.09
CA GLU A 609 -11.21 22.90 -29.23
C GLU A 609 -11.24 21.86 -28.10
N LEU A 610 -10.08 21.29 -27.75
CA LEU A 610 -9.96 20.37 -26.61
C LEU A 610 -10.23 21.07 -25.27
N LYS A 611 -9.67 22.27 -25.03
CA LYS A 611 -9.93 23.05 -23.81
C LYS A 611 -11.42 23.41 -23.66
N GLU A 612 -12.07 23.80 -24.76
CA GLU A 612 -13.49 24.11 -24.82
C GLU A 612 -14.36 22.87 -24.56
N ARG A 613 -14.01 21.70 -25.11
CA ARG A 613 -14.66 20.42 -24.82
C ARG A 613 -14.55 20.05 -23.34
N ILE A 614 -13.37 20.21 -22.73
CA ILE A 614 -13.13 19.93 -21.31
C ILE A 614 -13.92 20.92 -20.43
N HIS A 615 -13.84 22.22 -20.73
CA HIS A 615 -14.59 23.26 -20.02
C HIS A 615 -16.08 22.95 -19.99
N ARG A 616 -16.68 22.70 -21.16
CA ARG A 616 -18.10 22.37 -21.29
C ARG A 616 -18.49 21.12 -20.51
N HIS A 617 -17.74 20.03 -20.66
CA HIS A 617 -17.99 18.78 -19.93
C HIS A 617 -17.97 18.99 -18.41
N VAL A 618 -17.03 19.79 -17.89
CA VAL A 618 -16.95 20.11 -16.46
C VAL A 618 -18.09 21.03 -16.01
N GLN A 619 -18.56 21.98 -16.84
CA GLN A 619 -19.74 22.80 -16.52
C GLN A 619 -21.04 21.98 -16.54
N GLU A 620 -21.22 21.10 -17.52
CA GLU A 620 -22.38 20.21 -17.65
C GLU A 620 -22.45 19.19 -16.50
N HIS A 621 -21.31 18.84 -15.90
CA HIS A 621 -21.20 17.88 -14.80
C HIS A 621 -20.63 18.50 -13.50
N ALA A 622 -20.91 19.77 -13.22
CA ALA A 622 -20.36 20.54 -12.10
C ALA A 622 -20.80 20.08 -10.68
N GLY A 623 -21.30 18.85 -10.51
CA GLY A 623 -21.80 18.30 -9.24
C GLY A 623 -20.77 18.24 -8.12
N GLU A 624 -19.49 18.11 -8.42
CA GLU A 624 -18.42 17.98 -7.42
C GLU A 624 -18.34 19.16 -6.42
N ASN A 625 -18.79 20.34 -6.82
CA ASN A 625 -18.75 21.56 -6.01
C ASN A 625 -20.16 22.15 -5.77
N GLN A 626 -21.21 21.43 -6.14
CA GLN A 626 -22.59 21.95 -6.25
C GLN A 626 -23.68 20.91 -5.90
N ASP A 627 -23.31 19.72 -5.43
CA ASP A 627 -24.23 18.70 -4.93
C ASP A 627 -24.57 18.95 -3.44
N HIS A 628 -25.07 20.15 -3.15
CA HIS A 628 -25.33 20.60 -1.78
C HIS A 628 -26.36 19.75 -1.03
N GLY A 629 -27.19 18.98 -1.74
CA GLY A 629 -28.11 18.00 -1.15
C GLY A 629 -27.42 16.76 -0.57
N ILE A 630 -26.20 16.45 -1.03
CA ILE A 630 -25.29 15.45 -0.44
C ILE A 630 -24.56 16.06 0.76
N GLU A 631 -23.99 17.25 0.60
CA GLU A 631 -23.16 17.91 1.61
C GLU A 631 -23.97 18.31 2.86
N MET A 632 -25.12 18.96 2.66
CA MET A 632 -25.93 19.58 3.70
C MET A 632 -27.34 18.98 3.84
N GLY A 633 -27.83 18.31 2.80
CA GLY A 633 -29.24 17.89 2.68
C GLY A 633 -29.58 16.46 3.10
N TYR A 634 -28.61 15.64 3.49
CA TYR A 634 -28.86 14.24 3.87
C TYR A 634 -29.76 14.12 5.12
N ARG A 635 -30.47 12.98 5.25
CA ARG A 635 -31.45 12.78 6.32
C ARG A 635 -31.48 11.37 6.93
N TYR A 636 -31.65 11.31 8.24
CA TYR A 636 -31.73 10.09 9.05
C TYR A 636 -33.12 9.43 9.02
N ARG A 637 -33.65 9.15 7.82
CA ARG A 637 -35.05 8.70 7.58
C ARG A 637 -35.48 7.44 8.34
N ASN A 638 -34.53 6.54 8.60
CA ASN A 638 -34.77 5.22 9.19
C ASN A 638 -34.27 5.11 10.65
N SER A 639 -34.02 6.26 11.30
CA SER A 639 -33.58 6.28 12.69
C SER A 639 -34.65 5.75 13.65
N PRO A 640 -34.31 4.89 14.63
CA PRO A 640 -35.20 4.48 15.70
C PRO A 640 -35.34 5.51 16.82
N ILE A 641 -34.63 6.65 16.76
CA ILE A 641 -34.62 7.72 17.77
C ILE A 641 -35.15 9.06 17.24
N ILE A 642 -35.94 9.02 16.17
CA ILE A 642 -36.52 10.20 15.53
C ILE A 642 -38.02 9.96 15.34
N LEU A 643 -38.83 10.90 15.84
CA LEU A 643 -40.28 10.81 15.76
C LEU A 643 -40.76 11.47 14.47
N ARG A 644 -41.48 10.70 13.66
CA ARG A 644 -42.15 11.24 12.46
C ARG A 644 -43.37 12.06 12.90
N PRO A 645 -43.75 13.14 12.17
CA PRO A 645 -44.93 13.89 12.51
C PRO A 645 -46.19 13.03 12.39
N GLY A 646 -47.12 13.13 13.35
CA GLY A 646 -48.48 12.60 13.22
C GLY A 646 -49.42 13.49 12.40
N ASP A 647 -48.91 14.65 11.95
CA ASP A 647 -49.64 15.59 11.11
C ASP A 647 -49.68 15.15 9.63
N ALA A 648 -50.54 15.78 8.83
CA ALA A 648 -50.71 15.44 7.41
C ALA A 648 -49.59 16.01 6.48
N THR A 649 -48.51 16.57 7.03
CA THR A 649 -47.42 17.13 6.21
C THR A 649 -46.52 16.02 5.65
N LYS A 650 -45.92 16.28 4.48
CA LYS A 650 -45.09 15.31 3.76
C LYS A 650 -43.62 15.68 3.86
N GLU A 651 -42.75 14.67 3.84
CA GLU A 651 -41.31 14.89 3.78
C GLU A 651 -40.96 15.72 2.53
N PRO A 652 -40.23 16.85 2.66
CA PRO A 652 -39.83 17.64 1.50
C PRO A 652 -38.96 16.82 0.55
N GLN A 653 -39.18 16.94 -0.77
CA GLN A 653 -38.42 16.17 -1.75
C GLN A 653 -36.90 16.37 -1.54
N TRP A 654 -36.15 15.28 -1.61
CA TRP A 654 -34.68 15.30 -1.56
C TRP A 654 -34.11 15.14 -2.97
N SER A 655 -32.99 15.80 -3.22
CA SER A 655 -32.18 15.69 -4.43
C SER A 655 -30.71 15.77 -4.01
N HIS A 656 -29.81 15.10 -4.74
CA HIS A 656 -28.36 15.25 -4.52
C HIS A 656 -27.91 16.70 -4.79
N ARG A 657 -28.55 17.37 -5.74
CA ARG A 657 -28.17 18.70 -6.21
C ARG A 657 -28.56 19.83 -5.24
N ASN A 658 -29.81 19.81 -4.77
CA ASN A 658 -30.41 20.96 -4.11
C ASN A 658 -30.58 20.70 -2.61
N TYR A 659 -29.88 21.49 -1.77
CA TYR A 659 -30.23 21.60 -0.36
C TYR A 659 -31.54 22.38 -0.19
N ILE A 660 -32.50 21.79 0.53
CA ILE A 660 -33.73 22.47 0.96
C ILE A 660 -33.73 22.46 2.49
N PRO A 661 -33.48 23.62 3.15
CA PRO A 661 -33.56 23.72 4.59
C PRO A 661 -34.96 23.34 5.09
N SER A 662 -35.03 22.53 6.14
CA SER A 662 -36.31 22.16 6.74
C SER A 662 -36.13 21.63 8.16
N THR A 663 -37.10 21.89 9.04
CA THR A 663 -37.21 21.26 10.36
C THR A 663 -37.77 19.84 10.31
N TRP A 664 -37.86 19.20 9.13
CA TRP A 664 -38.38 17.83 9.02
C TRP A 664 -37.57 16.86 9.91
N PRO A 665 -38.20 15.97 10.71
CA PRO A 665 -37.46 15.09 11.60
C PRO A 665 -36.47 14.20 10.84
N GLY A 666 -35.22 14.18 11.29
CA GLY A 666 -34.09 13.57 10.58
C GLY A 666 -33.36 14.48 9.60
N ALA A 667 -33.74 15.75 9.45
CA ALA A 667 -32.94 16.78 8.76
C ALA A 667 -32.11 17.61 9.77
N ARG A 668 -31.00 18.21 9.28
CA ARG A 668 -30.24 19.23 10.02
C ARG A 668 -31.08 20.50 10.18
N ALA A 669 -31.08 21.09 11.36
CA ALA A 669 -31.77 22.34 11.67
C ALA A 669 -31.36 23.48 10.70
N PRO A 670 -32.31 24.31 10.20
CA PRO A 670 -31.97 25.45 9.36
C PRO A 670 -31.19 26.53 10.14
N HIS A 671 -29.97 26.83 9.71
CA HIS A 671 -29.24 27.99 10.20
C HIS A 671 -29.93 29.29 9.77
N LEU A 672 -30.07 30.22 10.71
CA LEU A 672 -30.46 31.60 10.46
C LEU A 672 -29.85 32.51 11.54
N PHE A 673 -29.68 33.79 11.20
CA PHE A 673 -29.45 34.83 12.19
C PHE A 673 -30.78 35.27 12.79
N LEU A 674 -30.77 35.60 14.08
CA LEU A 674 -31.93 36.15 14.78
C LEU A 674 -32.21 37.60 14.35
N SER A 675 -33.27 38.19 14.90
CA SER A 675 -33.75 39.55 14.62
C SER A 675 -32.71 40.67 14.83
N ASP A 676 -31.61 40.40 15.54
CA ASP A 676 -30.45 41.30 15.71
C ASP A 676 -29.49 41.33 14.50
N GLY A 677 -29.67 40.40 13.54
CA GLY A 677 -28.83 40.23 12.36
C GLY A 677 -27.41 39.74 12.64
N LYS A 678 -27.12 39.20 13.83
CA LYS A 678 -25.76 38.88 14.29
C LYS A 678 -25.64 37.56 15.06
N THR A 679 -26.60 37.26 15.93
CA THR A 679 -26.61 36.04 16.74
C THR A 679 -27.10 34.88 15.90
N SER A 680 -26.36 33.77 15.85
CA SER A 680 -26.83 32.54 15.20
C SER A 680 -27.83 31.83 16.09
N ILE A 681 -28.89 31.24 15.51
CA ILE A 681 -29.77 30.34 16.25
C ILE A 681 -29.02 29.14 16.87
N PHE A 682 -27.86 28.76 16.31
CA PHE A 682 -27.01 27.68 16.85
C PHE A 682 -26.23 28.10 18.11
N ASP A 683 -25.94 29.39 18.30
CA ASP A 683 -25.29 29.90 19.54
C ASP A 683 -26.17 29.63 20.78
N HIS A 684 -27.48 29.49 20.56
CA HIS A 684 -28.45 29.13 21.59
C HIS A 684 -28.51 27.63 21.90
N PHE A 685 -27.82 26.74 21.18
CA PHE A 685 -27.86 25.30 21.45
C PHE A 685 -27.08 24.89 22.71
N GLY A 686 -27.29 23.66 23.18
CA GLY A 686 -26.68 23.09 24.39
C GLY A 686 -25.83 21.84 24.11
N GLN A 687 -25.07 21.39 25.11
CA GLN A 687 -24.29 20.14 25.06
C GLN A 687 -25.14 18.86 25.11
N GLY A 688 -26.43 19.00 25.42
CA GLY A 688 -27.43 17.93 25.36
C GLY A 688 -28.46 18.24 24.28
N PHE A 689 -29.69 17.76 24.45
CA PHE A 689 -30.77 18.19 23.58
C PHE A 689 -31.05 19.68 23.75
N THR A 690 -31.57 20.33 22.70
CA THR A 690 -32.07 21.70 22.76
C THR A 690 -33.53 21.71 22.31
N LEU A 691 -34.42 22.37 23.05
CA LEU A 691 -35.78 22.65 22.60
C LEU A 691 -35.90 24.12 22.26
N VAL A 692 -36.12 24.42 20.97
CA VAL A 692 -36.51 25.75 20.52
C VAL A 692 -38.03 25.87 20.63
N ASP A 693 -38.51 26.94 21.27
CA ASP A 693 -39.92 27.22 21.54
C ASP A 693 -40.26 28.66 21.10
N PHE A 694 -41.14 28.79 20.13
CA PHE A 694 -41.63 30.05 19.58
C PHE A 694 -43.04 30.41 20.11
N SER A 695 -43.63 29.63 21.02
CA SER A 695 -44.94 29.96 21.60
C SER A 695 -44.85 31.20 22.50
N GLN A 696 -45.89 32.04 22.52
CA GLN A 696 -45.85 33.31 23.27
C GLN A 696 -45.74 33.11 24.79
N ASP A 697 -46.21 31.97 25.30
CA ASP A 697 -46.25 31.61 26.72
C ASP A 697 -45.10 30.69 27.19
N GLY A 698 -44.26 30.19 26.28
CA GLY A 698 -43.17 29.26 26.59
C GLY A 698 -43.63 27.89 27.10
N LYS A 699 -44.86 27.48 26.75
CA LYS A 699 -45.49 26.27 27.28
C LYS A 699 -44.74 24.99 26.92
N TRP A 700 -44.06 24.94 25.78
CA TRP A 700 -43.31 23.74 25.39
C TRP A 700 -42.02 23.64 26.18
N ALA A 701 -41.26 24.74 26.30
CA ALA A 701 -40.09 24.84 27.16
C ALA A 701 -40.40 24.43 28.61
N ALA A 702 -41.49 24.93 29.18
CA ALA A 702 -41.93 24.59 30.53
C ALA A 702 -42.29 23.09 30.68
N ARG A 703 -43.10 22.53 29.76
CA ARG A 703 -43.52 21.11 29.80
C ARG A 703 -42.33 20.17 29.62
N PHE A 704 -41.51 20.39 28.60
CA PHE A 704 -40.34 19.54 28.32
C PHE A 704 -39.28 19.61 29.42
N MET A 705 -38.99 20.78 29.99
CA MET A 705 -38.03 20.88 31.09
C MET A 705 -38.48 20.12 32.35
N LYS A 706 -39.78 20.14 32.66
CA LYS A 706 -40.36 19.35 33.75
C LYS A 706 -40.13 17.85 33.52
N THR A 707 -40.43 17.34 32.33
CA THR A 707 -40.28 15.92 32.00
C THR A 707 -38.82 15.49 31.87
N ALA A 708 -37.98 16.26 31.17
CA ALA A 708 -36.54 15.97 31.02
C ALA A 708 -35.83 15.86 32.38
N LYS A 709 -36.15 16.77 33.32
CA LYS A 709 -35.65 16.71 34.70
C LYS A 709 -36.16 15.48 35.46
N HIS A 710 -37.39 15.02 35.20
CA HIS A 710 -37.95 13.82 35.83
C HIS A 710 -37.24 12.53 35.37
N ILE A 711 -36.90 12.43 34.08
CA ILE A 711 -36.32 11.22 33.47
C ILE A 711 -34.80 11.27 33.24
N GLY A 712 -34.12 12.31 33.73
CA GLY A 712 -32.65 12.40 33.73
C GLY A 712 -32.00 12.82 32.41
N ILE A 713 -32.73 13.42 31.47
CA ILE A 713 -32.21 13.83 30.16
C ILE A 713 -31.73 15.29 30.21
N GLN A 714 -30.52 15.54 29.70
CA GLN A 714 -29.96 16.89 29.57
C GLN A 714 -30.66 17.63 28.42
N LEU A 715 -31.42 18.67 28.77
CA LEU A 715 -32.15 19.53 27.85
C LEU A 715 -31.85 21.02 28.14
N LYS A 716 -31.63 21.82 27.09
CA LYS A 716 -31.57 23.30 27.14
C LYS A 716 -32.85 23.87 26.53
N PRO A 717 -33.63 24.71 27.25
CA PRO A 717 -34.76 25.42 26.67
C PRO A 717 -34.29 26.71 25.99
N VAL A 718 -34.85 27.02 24.83
CA VAL A 718 -34.56 28.22 24.03
C VAL A 718 -35.89 28.84 23.63
N HIS A 719 -36.36 29.80 24.42
CA HIS A 719 -37.63 30.49 24.20
C HIS A 719 -37.40 31.77 23.39
N LEU A 720 -38.04 31.88 22.23
CA LEU A 720 -37.82 32.94 21.23
C LEU A 720 -39.16 33.49 20.66
N PRO A 721 -40.10 33.95 21.51
CA PRO A 721 -41.44 34.38 21.07
C PRO A 721 -41.42 35.61 20.16
N GLN A 722 -40.33 36.37 20.15
CA GLN A 722 -40.14 37.55 19.29
C GLN A 722 -39.60 37.22 17.89
N GLU A 723 -39.04 36.03 17.67
CA GLU A 723 -38.34 35.66 16.44
C GLU A 723 -39.31 35.14 15.36
N THR A 724 -40.25 36.01 14.95
CA THR A 724 -41.35 35.66 14.04
C THR A 724 -40.87 35.12 12.69
N THR A 725 -39.83 35.71 12.09
CA THR A 725 -39.22 35.21 10.85
C THR A 725 -38.51 33.87 11.05
N ALA A 726 -37.91 33.61 12.21
CA ALA A 726 -37.34 32.30 12.51
C ALA A 726 -38.43 31.22 12.62
N ARG A 727 -39.52 31.53 13.35
CA ARG A 727 -40.73 30.68 13.44
C ARG A 727 -41.31 30.38 12.05
N GLU A 728 -41.39 31.38 11.17
CA GLU A 728 -41.88 31.23 9.80
C GLU A 728 -41.00 30.29 8.97
N ILE A 729 -39.67 30.50 8.96
CA ILE A 729 -38.70 29.64 8.25
C ILE A 729 -38.68 28.22 8.82
N TRP A 730 -38.79 28.07 10.14
CA TRP A 730 -38.82 26.76 10.81
C TRP A 730 -40.20 26.07 10.70
N GLY A 731 -41.26 26.82 10.40
CA GLY A 731 -42.61 26.36 10.11
C GLY A 731 -43.31 25.63 11.26
N ARG A 732 -42.82 25.78 12.50
CA ARG A 732 -43.23 25.00 13.68
C ARG A 732 -43.04 25.83 14.95
N ASP A 733 -43.86 25.53 15.96
CA ASP A 733 -43.91 26.29 17.22
C ASP A 733 -42.94 25.73 18.28
N ALA A 734 -42.65 24.44 18.21
CA ALA A 734 -41.65 23.80 19.03
C ALA A 734 -40.85 22.78 18.19
N VAL A 735 -39.53 22.75 18.37
CA VAL A 735 -38.62 21.84 17.66
C VAL A 735 -37.53 21.32 18.59
N LEU A 736 -37.43 19.99 18.72
CA LEU A 736 -36.42 19.32 19.54
C LEU A 736 -35.21 18.94 18.67
N ILE A 737 -34.05 19.48 19.04
CA ILE A 737 -32.76 19.35 18.36
C ILE A 737 -31.84 18.43 19.18
N ARG A 738 -31.17 17.51 18.50
CA ARG A 738 -30.12 16.63 19.04
C ARG A 738 -28.79 17.38 19.24
N PRO A 739 -27.82 16.82 19.99
CA PRO A 739 -26.46 17.38 20.10
C PRO A 739 -25.66 17.44 18.79
N ASP A 740 -26.17 16.89 17.68
CA ASP A 740 -25.56 16.91 16.34
C ASP A 740 -26.32 17.79 15.32
N ASP A 741 -27.12 18.75 15.81
CA ASP A 741 -27.96 19.68 15.05
C ASP A 741 -29.11 19.03 14.25
N PHE A 742 -29.35 17.73 14.38
CA PHE A 742 -30.48 17.07 13.71
C PHE A 742 -31.78 17.20 14.52
N VAL A 743 -32.89 17.47 13.82
CA VAL A 743 -34.22 17.52 14.43
C VAL A 743 -34.69 16.09 14.76
N SER A 744 -35.03 15.83 16.02
CA SER A 744 -35.63 14.55 16.44
C SER A 744 -37.17 14.59 16.53
N TRP A 745 -37.77 15.77 16.69
CA TRP A 745 -39.23 15.98 16.80
C TRP A 745 -39.62 17.45 16.59
N ARG A 746 -40.87 17.73 16.22
CA ARG A 746 -41.44 19.08 16.04
C ARG A 746 -42.97 19.10 16.18
N ALA A 747 -43.55 20.23 16.60
CA ALA A 747 -45.01 20.41 16.71
C ALA A 747 -45.52 21.80 16.30
N SER A 748 -46.83 21.90 16.10
CA SER A 748 -47.60 23.13 15.85
C SER A 748 -48.71 23.31 16.89
N GLU A 749 -49.21 24.53 17.06
CA GLU A 749 -50.05 24.94 18.19
C GLU A 749 -51.48 24.34 18.21
N GLU A 750 -52.02 23.88 17.08
CA GLU A 750 -53.40 23.40 16.99
C GLU A 750 -53.62 21.97 17.53
N GLY A 751 -54.02 21.88 18.80
CA GLY A 751 -55.00 20.88 19.25
C GLY A 751 -54.51 19.46 19.59
N TYR A 752 -53.30 19.29 20.14
CA TYR A 752 -52.76 17.94 20.43
C TYR A 752 -52.15 17.75 21.84
N GLU A 753 -52.50 16.64 22.50
CA GLU A 753 -51.88 16.16 23.75
C GLU A 753 -50.71 15.19 23.46
N GLU A 754 -49.58 15.71 22.98
CA GLU A 754 -48.40 14.85 22.77
C GLU A 754 -47.75 14.39 24.09
N ASP A 755 -47.42 13.10 24.18
CA ASP A 755 -46.66 12.49 25.28
C ASP A 755 -45.17 12.86 25.18
N ILE A 756 -44.83 13.93 25.91
CA ILE A 756 -43.46 14.46 26.03
C ILE A 756 -42.50 13.46 26.67
N GLU A 757 -42.98 12.52 27.50
CA GLU A 757 -42.12 11.46 28.04
C GLU A 757 -41.82 10.40 26.97
N HIS A 758 -42.80 10.02 26.14
CA HIS A 758 -42.54 9.20 24.96
C HIS A 758 -41.55 9.89 24.02
N ILE A 759 -41.77 11.17 23.66
CA ILE A 759 -40.88 11.95 22.77
C ILE A 759 -39.44 11.91 23.27
N LEU A 760 -39.21 12.27 24.53
CA LEU A 760 -37.85 12.31 25.10
C LEU A 760 -37.25 10.91 25.27
N ARG A 761 -38.04 9.89 25.64
CA ARG A 761 -37.55 8.50 25.72
C ARG A 761 -37.19 7.91 24.36
N VAL A 762 -37.86 8.29 23.28
CA VAL A 762 -37.48 7.90 21.92
C VAL A 762 -36.23 8.66 21.47
N ALA A 763 -36.19 9.99 21.63
CA ALA A 763 -35.04 10.81 21.23
C ALA A 763 -33.73 10.39 21.93
N ALA A 764 -33.80 10.01 23.21
CA ALA A 764 -32.66 9.47 23.96
C ALA A 764 -32.48 7.94 23.82
N GLY A 765 -33.29 7.25 23.01
CA GLY A 765 -33.13 5.82 22.70
C GLY A 765 -33.47 4.83 23.82
N TYR A 766 -34.27 5.23 24.81
CA TYR A 766 -34.88 4.33 25.81
C TYR A 766 -36.10 3.58 25.25
N LYS A 767 -36.76 4.16 24.24
CA LYS A 767 -37.76 3.52 23.38
C LYS A 767 -37.27 3.61 21.93
N ALA A 768 -37.85 2.81 21.04
CA ALA A 768 -37.81 3.07 19.61
C ALA A 768 -39.06 3.87 19.19
N SER A 769 -38.95 4.69 18.15
CA SER A 769 -40.11 5.15 17.39
C SER A 769 -40.78 3.98 16.66
N ASP A 770 -42.09 4.08 16.41
CA ASP A 770 -42.82 3.16 15.52
C ASP A 770 -42.42 3.41 14.05
N VAL A 771 -41.26 2.87 13.67
CA VAL A 771 -40.78 2.88 12.29
C VAL A 771 -41.53 1.80 11.51
N ASP A 772 -42.43 2.25 10.62
CA ASP A 772 -43.24 1.40 9.77
C ASP A 772 -42.36 0.36 9.03
N GLY A 773 -42.74 -0.92 9.14
CA GLY A 773 -41.82 -2.07 9.23
C GLY A 773 -41.04 -2.46 7.97
N THR A 774 -40.98 -1.60 6.95
CA THR A 774 -40.18 -1.83 5.75
C THR A 774 -38.70 -1.53 6.03
N ALA A 775 -37.96 -2.57 6.38
CA ALA A 775 -36.51 -2.58 6.37
C ALA A 775 -35.96 -2.52 4.92
N HIS A 776 -36.24 -1.43 4.20
CA HIS A 776 -35.54 -1.03 2.99
C HIS A 776 -34.11 -0.58 3.35
N VAL A 777 -33.30 -1.55 3.80
CA VAL A 777 -31.88 -1.59 3.47
C VAL A 777 -31.80 -1.41 1.96
N ILE A 778 -31.09 -0.38 1.50
CA ILE A 778 -31.32 0.19 0.15
C ILE A 778 -30.89 -0.82 -0.92
N GLN A 779 -31.85 -1.62 -1.40
CA GLN A 779 -31.63 -2.68 -2.39
C GLN A 779 -31.21 -2.08 -3.74
N ASP A 780 -31.64 -0.85 -4.01
CA ASP A 780 -31.24 -0.01 -5.14
C ASP A 780 -29.74 0.36 -5.12
N VAL A 781 -29.10 0.53 -3.96
CA VAL A 781 -27.64 0.81 -3.90
C VAL A 781 -26.84 -0.34 -4.50
N LYS A 782 -27.22 -1.59 -4.21
CA LYS A 782 -26.54 -2.78 -4.75
C LYS A 782 -26.84 -3.02 -6.25
N THR A 783 -27.74 -2.27 -6.86
CA THR A 783 -28.13 -2.42 -8.27
C THR A 783 -27.90 -1.19 -9.14
N LYS A 784 -27.67 -0.01 -8.54
CA LYS A 784 -27.47 1.28 -9.23
C LYS A 784 -26.21 2.04 -8.76
N GLY A 785 -25.70 1.76 -7.56
CA GLY A 785 -24.55 2.45 -6.99
C GLY A 785 -23.21 2.07 -7.64
N PHE A 786 -22.21 2.94 -7.48
CA PHE A 786 -20.87 2.79 -8.07
C PHE A 786 -20.04 1.69 -7.40
N THR A 787 -20.32 0.43 -7.73
CA THR A 787 -19.68 -0.77 -7.14
C THR A 787 -18.47 -1.25 -7.95
N SER A 788 -17.34 -0.53 -7.85
CA SER A 788 -16.07 -0.89 -8.53
C SER A 788 -15.18 -1.88 -7.76
N THR A 789 -15.61 -2.33 -6.57
CA THR A 789 -14.99 -3.41 -5.78
C THR A 789 -16.11 -4.07 -4.97
N VAL A 790 -16.42 -5.38 -5.00
CA VAL A 790 -15.71 -6.62 -5.39
C VAL A 790 -14.70 -7.13 -4.36
N GLY A 791 -15.26 -7.63 -3.25
CA GLY A 791 -14.61 -8.51 -2.27
C GLY A 791 -15.67 -9.31 -1.48
N ASN A 792 -15.35 -10.57 -1.16
CA ASN A 792 -16.00 -11.39 -0.11
C ASN A 792 -17.50 -11.79 -0.21
N VAL A 793 -18.16 -11.72 -1.38
CA VAL A 793 -19.49 -12.35 -1.57
C VAL A 793 -19.53 -13.22 -2.83
N LYS A 794 -20.05 -14.46 -2.71
CA LYS A 794 -20.24 -15.39 -3.85
C LYS A 794 -21.15 -14.77 -4.92
N GLN A 795 -20.78 -14.90 -6.19
CA GLN A 795 -21.45 -14.25 -7.32
C GLN A 795 -22.33 -15.19 -8.17
N ASP A 796 -22.46 -16.45 -7.75
CA ASP A 796 -22.89 -17.64 -8.53
C ASP A 796 -24.33 -17.61 -9.13
N GLY A 797 -25.02 -16.46 -9.15
CA GLY A 797 -26.42 -16.33 -9.59
C GLY A 797 -26.81 -15.06 -10.37
N ILE A 798 -25.92 -14.08 -10.61
CA ILE A 798 -26.31 -12.79 -11.23
C ILE A 798 -26.11 -12.83 -12.76
N LYS A 799 -27.20 -12.67 -13.52
CA LYS A 799 -27.23 -12.83 -14.99
C LYS A 799 -27.26 -11.53 -15.82
N LEU A 800 -27.05 -10.37 -15.21
CA LEU A 800 -27.04 -9.07 -15.90
C LEU A 800 -25.84 -8.23 -15.43
N THR A 801 -25.04 -7.74 -16.39
CA THR A 801 -23.90 -6.83 -16.15
C THR A 801 -24.03 -5.56 -16.99
N ALA A 802 -23.48 -4.46 -16.47
CA ALA A 802 -23.47 -3.16 -17.15
C ALA A 802 -22.47 -3.12 -18.31
N ALA A 803 -22.61 -2.16 -19.22
CA ALA A 803 -21.80 -2.08 -20.44
C ALA A 803 -20.30 -1.80 -20.22
N PHE A 804 -19.91 -1.28 -19.04
CA PHE A 804 -18.51 -1.10 -18.62
C PHE A 804 -17.93 -2.32 -17.88
N GLN A 805 -18.75 -3.36 -17.65
CA GLN A 805 -18.40 -4.63 -17.03
C GLN A 805 -18.30 -5.76 -18.10
N LYS A 806 -18.04 -5.38 -19.36
CA LYS A 806 -17.82 -6.23 -20.52
C LYS A 806 -16.58 -5.76 -21.27
#